data_AF-A0A9W4MJW3-F1
#
_entry.id   AF-A0A9W4MJW3-F1
#
_cell.length_a   1.000
_cell.length_b   1.000
_cell.length_c   1.000
_cell.angle_alpha   90.00
_cell.angle_beta   90.00
_cell.angle_gamma   90.00
#
_symmetry.space_group_name_H-M   'P 1'
#
loop_
_entity.id
_entity.type
_entity.pdbx_description
1 polymer ?
#
loop_
_entity_poly.entity_id
_entity_poly.type
_entity_poly.pdbx_seq_one_letter_code
_entity_poly.pdbx_strand_id
1 'polypeptide(L)'
;MDALYPRDRTDVLEIIAATGSFLFISILLLIQQPLSRNHSMCTMVSRKLYNMSQGQTVTAELARNPSQCPQKVFHKLFEGHHSLHAHSGSDSDSDSASKWEQLEELQKARSCGNFGTSETSELFLKVRQVVKKIIASSNFRIQVYHDALCCLEKNPMSGVVSPPLLGGTGVLPLTIVAPLPDLCRHLANCIVRAEHEIFLGTNFWIHSDASTLITNAIRELSKRAGEQGRKVVMKMIYDRGDPRQAWDNRLNVKEDQYVGGKVRLPAASEIPNVDLQVINFHRPIFGTFHAKFTVIDRRMALIQSSNIQDNDNLEMLSHIEGPIVDSFYDAALLSWGKPLEPPFPLLNSPVKDAPISSYGAEQNGASENGTDALPELTTKSPHYDQDLRHEARRVNGSIHPLQNETPTQAVSRHLNTTIQPDTTGDAPDSDQDPNMTPYMLLPDHEPFAMAVVNREPFGCEYSSSEQIPRSPSNPKQAPNHSSIHTPQNSAWISAINHAQRSILIQTPNMNAEPLMEPLINAARRGVIVTCYLCLGYNDAGELLPFQNGTNEMIANRLYNSLESDEEKSRLRVCYYVGKDQTRPIHNSFKKRSCHIKLMIVDQQIAIQGNGNLDTQSFFHSQEINVLIDSEMVCRAWTELINRNQNTAKYGAASAKDGCWHDPKTDEIPPGSMGPVPGRFSWAKGAIGRRCSPQTSANDGPYSVRHCIHSILTKIHNQPETYRPRDAMSRTYDQPIRDVVDYVYKYQLDEDDETIWKSARTSLLDATGCAIETAATSTTCRNFLGPMTKTTVPNGFKVPGTDHQVDTPKGAFDLGLLIRYLDHNDALGGAEWGHPSDNLGAIIPVMDWLSRASIAGEIVHRGPPLTMHTLLVALVKAYEIQGCYQMQNAFNAYGIDHVILVKLASVAVVSWILGLTEEQAIAAVSHVWMDGHPSRVYRSGANTVCRKGWAAGDAARRAVQLAFMVSQGAAGSPGALSARPFGFLERTFGDSGFVFPHAFGTWTVRNVLFKTMPVEGHAISAVEAAVLHAGLFRKKGVVDPARQIKNIYLRVTEAACMIIDKKGPLYNAADRDHCIQYVVALALLKGSPPVAVDYLDESPWAKSEELEALRGKIVVQADSGLQRDYLDLDKKSIGAGVTIYLENGAELPEILIEYPVGHARNPQTASAVQKKFFKNMSYMFSAAEISRILGAVQQPDILISDFIDLFIPFSKSKI
;
A
#
# COMPACT_ATOMS: atom_id res chain seq x y z
N MET A 1 -10.49 -37.38 57.67
CA MET A 1 -11.55 -37.32 56.64
C MET A 1 -11.91 -35.85 56.43
N ASP A 2 -11.01 -34.98 55.98
CA ASP A 2 -10.09 -34.97 54.83
C ASP A 2 -10.76 -34.81 53.46
N ALA A 3 -10.32 -33.72 52.84
CA ALA A 3 -10.40 -33.32 51.43
C ALA A 3 -11.76 -32.86 50.91
N LEU A 4 -11.93 -31.53 50.79
CA LEU A 4 -12.30 -30.85 49.55
C LEU A 4 -12.16 -29.32 49.70
N TYR A 5 -10.97 -28.82 49.40
CA TYR A 5 -10.68 -27.43 49.01
C TYR A 5 -9.69 -27.50 47.84
N PRO A 6 -10.01 -26.93 46.66
CA PRO A 6 -9.01 -26.33 45.75
C PRO A 6 -9.19 -24.79 45.82
N ARG A 7 -8.21 -23.89 46.04
CA ARG A 7 -6.83 -23.73 45.47
C ARG A 7 -6.83 -24.15 43.99
N ASP A 8 -6.98 -23.27 43.01
CA ASP A 8 -6.18 -22.08 42.72
C ASP A 8 -7.01 -21.00 42.01
N ARG A 9 -6.90 -19.75 42.47
CA ARG A 9 -7.42 -18.55 41.78
C ARG A 9 -6.33 -17.86 40.94
N THR A 10 -5.21 -18.55 40.75
CA THR A 10 -3.94 -18.00 40.30
C THR A 10 -3.77 -18.14 38.78
N ASP A 11 -4.33 -19.20 38.18
CA ASP A 11 -4.20 -19.48 36.74
C ASP A 11 -5.04 -18.55 35.84
N VAL A 12 -6.18 -18.06 36.32
CA VAL A 12 -7.06 -17.17 35.54
C VAL A 12 -6.49 -15.75 35.47
N LEU A 13 -5.80 -15.30 36.53
CA LEU A 13 -5.16 -14.00 36.58
C LEU A 13 -3.87 -13.97 35.74
N GLU A 14 -3.12 -15.07 35.67
CA GLU A 14 -1.96 -15.18 34.77
C GLU A 14 -2.36 -15.20 33.29
N ILE A 15 -3.48 -15.83 32.94
CA ILE A 15 -4.01 -15.84 31.56
C ILE A 15 -4.53 -14.46 31.14
N ILE A 16 -5.18 -13.72 32.04
CA ILE A 16 -5.66 -12.35 31.80
C ILE A 16 -4.49 -11.35 31.74
N ALA A 17 -3.47 -11.53 32.57
CA ALA A 17 -2.25 -10.73 32.51
C ALA A 17 -1.46 -10.99 31.22
N ALA A 18 -1.32 -12.25 30.80
CA ALA A 18 -0.64 -12.62 29.55
C ALA A 18 -1.38 -12.10 28.30
N THR A 19 -2.72 -12.13 28.28
CA THR A 19 -3.51 -11.56 27.18
C THR A 19 -3.54 -10.03 27.19
N GLY A 20 -3.57 -9.40 28.37
CA GLY A 20 -3.44 -7.94 28.52
C GLY A 20 -2.06 -7.43 28.08
N SER A 21 -0.98 -8.12 28.45
CA SER A 21 0.39 -7.77 28.04
C SER A 21 0.63 -7.98 26.54
N PHE A 22 0.06 -9.02 25.92
CA PHE A 22 0.14 -9.21 24.46
C PHE A 22 -0.60 -8.11 23.69
N LEU A 23 -1.76 -7.67 24.18
CA LEU A 23 -2.54 -6.59 23.58
C LEU A 23 -1.81 -5.25 23.73
N PHE A 24 -1.20 -5.00 24.89
CA PHE A 24 -0.46 -3.77 25.19
C PHE A 24 0.84 -3.65 24.37
N ILE A 25 1.59 -4.76 24.20
CA ILE A 25 2.78 -4.82 23.34
C ILE A 25 2.41 -4.65 21.86
N SER A 26 1.28 -5.22 21.42
CA SER A 26 0.80 -5.07 20.03
C SER A 26 0.40 -3.62 19.71
N ILE A 27 -0.18 -2.91 20.67
CA ILE A 27 -0.56 -1.49 20.53
C ILE A 27 0.67 -0.58 20.55
N LEU A 28 1.67 -0.86 21.39
CA LEU A 28 2.95 -0.13 21.42
C LEU A 28 3.77 -0.31 20.13
N LEU A 29 3.72 -1.49 19.49
CA LEU A 29 4.36 -1.74 18.19
C LEU A 29 3.66 -1.06 16.99
N LEU A 30 2.47 -0.48 17.17
CA LEU A 30 1.72 0.21 16.10
C LEU A 30 1.94 1.73 16.07
N ILE A 31 2.41 2.34 17.16
CA ILE A 31 2.41 3.80 17.36
C ILE A 31 3.68 4.51 16.83
N GLN A 32 4.75 3.77 16.50
CA GLN A 32 5.95 4.29 15.84
C GLN A 32 6.52 3.26 14.86
N GLN A 33 5.90 3.08 13.69
CA GLN A 33 6.39 2.10 12.72
C GLN A 33 7.32 2.74 11.69
N PRO A 34 8.63 2.45 11.70
CA PRO A 34 9.52 2.88 10.64
C PRO A 34 9.12 2.24 9.30
N LEU A 35 9.20 3.01 8.21
CA LEU A 35 8.99 2.52 6.86
C LEU A 35 10.12 1.55 6.47
N SER A 36 9.76 0.49 5.74
CA SER A 36 10.73 -0.44 5.14
C SER A 36 11.74 0.33 4.28
N ARG A 37 13.00 -0.14 4.19
CA ARG A 37 13.96 0.39 3.20
C ARG A 37 13.46 0.26 1.76
N ASN A 38 12.50 -0.64 1.54
CA ASN A 38 11.87 -0.94 0.25
C ASN A 38 10.62 -0.08 -0.02
N HIS A 39 10.36 1.00 0.75
CA HIS A 39 9.21 1.90 0.52
C HIS A 39 9.36 2.83 -0.69
N SER A 40 10.56 2.89 -1.28
CA SER A 40 10.83 3.66 -2.49
C SER A 40 11.95 3.02 -3.32
N MET A 41 11.87 3.13 -4.65
CA MET A 41 12.83 2.57 -5.61
C MET A 41 13.64 3.69 -6.28
N CYS A 42 14.85 3.38 -6.76
CA CYS A 42 15.55 4.25 -7.71
C CYS A 42 14.95 4.11 -9.11
N THR A 43 15.03 5.14 -9.95
CA THR A 43 14.52 5.09 -11.33
C THR A 43 15.62 4.85 -12.38
N MET A 44 16.89 4.80 -11.95
CA MET A 44 18.07 4.63 -12.82
C MET A 44 19.14 3.79 -12.11
N VAL A 45 19.96 3.09 -12.88
CA VAL A 45 21.14 2.34 -12.44
C VAL A 45 22.24 3.32 -12.04
N SER A 46 22.40 3.50 -10.74
CA SER A 46 23.44 4.35 -10.18
C SER A 46 24.84 3.73 -10.36
N ARG A 47 25.89 4.55 -10.22
CA ARG A 47 27.27 4.04 -10.18
C ARG A 47 27.50 3.09 -8.99
N LYS A 48 26.83 3.33 -7.87
CA LYS A 48 26.90 2.46 -6.68
C LYS A 48 26.34 1.08 -7.01
N LEU A 49 25.14 1.02 -7.60
CA LEU A 49 24.50 -0.23 -8.00
C LEU A 49 25.32 -0.98 -9.04
N TYR A 50 25.83 -0.27 -10.05
CA TYR A 50 26.74 -0.86 -11.02
C TYR A 50 27.96 -1.49 -10.37
N ASN A 51 28.66 -0.75 -9.50
CA ASN A 51 29.83 -1.27 -8.80
C ASN A 51 29.51 -2.48 -7.92
N MET A 52 28.34 -2.51 -7.26
CA MET A 52 27.88 -3.69 -6.53
C MET A 52 27.71 -4.90 -7.46
N SER A 53 27.16 -4.70 -8.65
CA SER A 53 26.96 -5.75 -9.67
C SER A 53 28.26 -6.20 -10.35
N GLN A 54 29.34 -5.41 -10.28
CA GLN A 54 30.68 -5.83 -10.74
C GLN A 54 31.54 -6.44 -9.60
N GLY A 55 31.02 -6.48 -8.37
CA GLY A 55 31.75 -6.86 -7.16
C GLY A 55 31.88 -8.37 -6.94
N GLN A 56 32.36 -8.74 -5.75
CA GLN A 56 32.44 -10.13 -5.31
C GLN A 56 31.08 -10.66 -4.82
N THR A 57 30.85 -11.96 -4.93
CA THR A 57 29.64 -12.63 -4.45
C THR A 57 29.87 -13.30 -3.10
N VAL A 58 28.80 -13.61 -2.37
CA VAL A 58 28.87 -14.35 -1.10
C VAL A 58 29.46 -15.74 -1.32
N THR A 59 29.02 -16.43 -2.37
CA THR A 59 29.61 -17.69 -2.84
C THR A 59 31.13 -17.62 -3.05
N ALA A 60 31.64 -16.59 -3.71
CA ALA A 60 33.08 -16.44 -3.97
C ALA A 60 33.90 -16.20 -2.69
N GLU A 61 33.36 -15.47 -1.72
CA GLU A 61 34.04 -15.23 -0.45
C GLU A 61 33.99 -16.45 0.48
N LEU A 62 32.86 -17.18 0.50
CA LEU A 62 32.76 -18.45 1.23
C LEU A 62 33.63 -19.55 0.63
N ALA A 63 33.88 -19.54 -0.68
CA ALA A 63 34.85 -20.43 -1.31
C ALA A 63 36.27 -20.25 -0.73
N ARG A 64 36.64 -19.01 -0.36
CA ARG A 64 37.95 -18.70 0.25
C ARG A 64 38.00 -19.06 1.72
N ASN A 65 36.91 -18.81 2.45
CA ASN A 65 36.81 -19.15 3.86
C ASN A 65 35.40 -19.69 4.19
N PRO A 66 35.22 -21.02 4.13
CA PRO A 66 33.93 -21.68 4.32
C PRO A 66 33.35 -21.59 5.73
N SER A 67 34.16 -21.18 6.72
CA SER A 67 33.72 -21.06 8.13
C SER A 67 32.90 -19.79 8.40
N GLN A 68 32.83 -18.85 7.46
CA GLN A 68 32.11 -17.60 7.65
C GLN A 68 30.59 -17.81 7.60
N CYS A 69 29.86 -16.89 8.25
CA CYS A 69 28.40 -16.85 8.14
C CYS A 69 27.98 -16.14 6.82
N PRO A 70 27.20 -16.78 5.93
CA PRO A 70 26.79 -16.18 4.65
C PRO A 70 26.13 -14.81 4.81
N GLN A 71 25.24 -14.65 5.80
CA GLN A 71 24.56 -13.37 6.03
C GLN A 71 25.54 -12.28 6.46
N LYS A 72 26.52 -12.59 7.32
CA LYS A 72 27.57 -11.61 7.71
C LYS A 72 28.48 -11.24 6.55
N VAL A 73 28.81 -12.21 5.69
CA VAL A 73 29.58 -11.97 4.47
C VAL A 73 28.83 -11.01 3.55
N PHE A 74 27.53 -11.22 3.35
CA PHE A 74 26.70 -10.31 2.54
C PHE A 74 26.74 -8.87 3.07
N HIS A 75 26.48 -8.66 4.37
CA HIS A 75 26.51 -7.32 4.97
C HIS A 75 27.89 -6.66 4.85
N LYS A 76 28.98 -7.44 4.98
CA LYS A 76 30.36 -6.95 4.78
C LYS A 76 30.60 -6.50 3.34
N LEU A 77 30.08 -7.22 2.36
CA LEU A 77 30.26 -6.91 0.95
C LEU A 77 29.42 -5.70 0.50
N PHE A 78 28.19 -5.55 1.01
CA PHE A 78 27.21 -4.64 0.40
C PHE A 78 26.60 -3.57 1.32
N GLU A 79 26.80 -3.61 2.64
CA GLU A 79 26.13 -2.68 3.59
C GLU A 79 27.05 -1.79 4.45
N GLY A 80 28.36 -2.02 4.46
CA GLY A 80 29.31 -1.21 5.26
C GLY A 80 29.71 0.13 4.61
N HIS A 81 29.97 1.16 5.43
CA HIS A 81 30.53 2.48 5.00
C HIS A 81 31.87 2.40 4.23
N HIS A 82 32.51 1.22 4.18
CA HIS A 82 33.76 0.98 3.46
C HIS A 82 33.60 0.66 1.97
N SER A 83 32.38 0.53 1.46
CA SER A 83 32.14 0.35 0.01
C SER A 83 32.46 1.60 -0.83
N LEU A 84 32.88 2.71 -0.19
CA LEU A 84 33.42 3.89 -0.86
C LEU A 84 34.93 3.82 -1.18
N HIS A 85 35.67 2.81 -0.70
CA HIS A 85 37.15 2.79 -0.83
C HIS A 85 37.81 1.47 -1.23
N ALA A 86 37.08 0.42 -1.62
CA ALA A 86 37.73 -0.78 -2.12
C ALA A 86 38.00 -0.69 -3.64
N HIS A 87 39.01 0.10 -4.03
CA HIS A 87 40.02 -0.16 -5.09
C HIS A 87 40.90 1.09 -5.29
N SER A 88 41.79 1.36 -4.34
CA SER A 88 43.04 2.08 -4.63
C SER A 88 44.11 1.04 -4.96
N GLY A 89 44.25 0.71 -6.25
CA GLY A 89 45.26 -0.23 -6.73
C GLY A 89 45.34 -0.35 -8.26
N SER A 90 46.32 0.33 -8.84
CA SER A 90 46.88 0.22 -10.21
C SER A 90 46.08 0.74 -11.43
N ASP A 91 46.49 1.91 -11.92
CA ASP A 91 46.68 2.38 -13.31
C ASP A 91 45.73 1.95 -14.47
N SER A 92 44.53 1.42 -14.19
CA SER A 92 43.57 1.01 -15.23
C SER A 92 42.19 1.68 -15.14
N ASP A 93 41.94 2.50 -14.12
CA ASP A 93 40.58 2.97 -13.78
C ASP A 93 40.11 4.25 -14.51
N SER A 94 41.00 4.92 -15.27
CA SER A 94 40.59 6.09 -16.07
C SER A 94 39.78 5.71 -17.32
N ASP A 95 40.05 4.54 -17.92
CA ASP A 95 39.36 4.06 -19.12
C ASP A 95 37.95 3.50 -18.80
N SER A 96 37.78 2.86 -17.64
CA SER A 96 36.50 2.25 -17.22
C SER A 96 35.46 3.31 -16.82
N ALA A 97 35.91 4.40 -16.18
CA ALA A 97 35.07 5.52 -15.78
C ALA A 97 34.53 6.28 -17.00
N SER A 98 35.38 6.56 -18.00
CA SER A 98 34.96 7.24 -19.23
C SER A 98 33.97 6.40 -20.05
N LYS A 99 34.14 5.06 -20.04
CA LYS A 99 33.30 4.12 -20.80
C LYS A 99 31.91 3.96 -20.19
N TRP A 100 31.76 3.99 -18.87
CA TRP A 100 30.46 3.91 -18.18
C TRP A 100 29.59 5.16 -18.40
N GLU A 101 30.19 6.35 -18.34
CA GLU A 101 29.47 7.61 -18.56
C GLU A 101 28.91 7.72 -19.98
N GLN A 102 29.50 7.00 -20.93
CA GLN A 102 29.07 6.94 -22.32
C GLN A 102 27.92 5.93 -22.58
N LEU A 103 27.61 5.04 -21.64
CA LEU A 103 26.55 4.03 -21.81
C LEU A 103 25.15 4.65 -21.64
N GLU A 104 24.22 4.24 -22.50
CA GLU A 104 22.80 4.49 -22.31
C GLU A 104 22.25 3.68 -21.12
N GLU A 105 21.10 4.10 -20.58
CA GLU A 105 20.56 3.53 -19.34
C GLU A 105 20.32 2.01 -19.40
N LEU A 106 19.77 1.50 -20.51
CA LEU A 106 19.53 0.06 -20.66
C LEU A 106 20.84 -0.73 -20.89
N GLN A 107 21.89 -0.08 -21.43
CA GLN A 107 23.22 -0.69 -21.55
C GLN A 107 23.86 -0.87 -20.17
N LYS A 108 23.69 0.12 -19.30
CA LYS A 108 24.11 0.05 -17.89
C LYS A 108 23.45 -1.11 -17.17
N ALA A 109 22.12 -1.24 -17.29
CA ALA A 109 21.40 -2.39 -16.72
C ALA A 109 21.89 -3.72 -17.29
N ARG A 110 22.05 -3.83 -18.61
CA ARG A 110 22.56 -5.06 -19.24
C ARG A 110 23.94 -5.46 -18.72
N SER A 111 24.83 -4.49 -18.52
CA SER A 111 26.17 -4.74 -17.98
C SER A 111 26.20 -5.22 -16.53
N CYS A 112 25.09 -5.11 -15.79
CA CYS A 112 24.97 -5.62 -14.43
C CYS A 112 24.60 -7.12 -14.37
N GLY A 113 24.12 -7.72 -15.46
CA GLY A 113 23.80 -9.15 -15.51
C GLY A 113 24.80 -9.95 -16.33
N ASN A 114 24.96 -11.23 -16.00
CA ASN A 114 25.87 -12.14 -16.70
C ASN A 114 25.16 -12.86 -17.86
N PHE A 115 24.68 -12.09 -18.85
CA PHE A 115 23.90 -12.62 -19.98
C PHE A 115 24.76 -13.16 -21.15
N GLY A 116 26.09 -13.01 -21.08
CA GLY A 116 26.99 -13.43 -22.15
C GLY A 116 26.60 -12.85 -23.53
N THR A 117 26.60 -13.72 -24.54
CA THR A 117 26.18 -13.39 -25.91
C THR A 117 24.68 -13.53 -26.13
N SER A 118 23.89 -13.96 -25.13
CA SER A 118 22.46 -14.15 -25.29
C SER A 118 21.75 -12.82 -25.59
N GLU A 119 20.98 -12.79 -26.67
CA GLU A 119 20.10 -11.67 -26.97
C GLU A 119 18.91 -11.67 -26.03
N THR A 120 18.48 -10.47 -25.64
CA THR A 120 17.36 -10.26 -24.71
C THR A 120 16.23 -9.51 -25.41
N SER A 121 14.99 -9.88 -25.10
CA SER A 121 13.79 -9.30 -25.69
C SER A 121 13.54 -7.86 -25.24
N GLU A 122 12.63 -7.16 -25.94
CA GLU A 122 12.22 -5.80 -25.56
C GLU A 122 11.58 -5.71 -24.19
N LEU A 123 10.86 -6.76 -23.79
CA LEU A 123 10.13 -6.79 -22.54
C LEU A 123 11.07 -7.14 -21.37
N PHE A 124 12.04 -8.04 -21.60
CA PHE A 124 13.06 -8.38 -20.61
C PHE A 124 14.09 -7.26 -20.43
N LEU A 125 14.90 -6.98 -21.47
CA LEU A 125 15.97 -5.98 -21.46
C LEU A 125 16.61 -5.70 -22.86
N LYS A 126 16.01 -4.94 -23.77
CA LYS A 126 16.63 -4.63 -25.09
C LYS A 126 17.52 -3.38 -25.10
N VAL A 127 18.78 -3.59 -25.46
CA VAL A 127 19.76 -2.55 -25.82
C VAL A 127 19.71 -2.30 -27.33
N ARG A 128 19.49 -1.05 -27.77
CA ARG A 128 19.58 -0.72 -29.20
C ARG A 128 21.06 -0.67 -29.63
N GLN A 129 21.40 -1.38 -30.72
CA GLN A 129 22.69 -1.17 -31.37
C GLN A 129 22.71 0.21 -32.04
N VAL A 130 23.81 0.94 -31.87
CA VAL A 130 24.01 2.31 -32.33
C VAL A 130 23.70 2.43 -33.83
N VAL A 131 22.56 3.02 -34.16
CA VAL A 131 22.33 3.67 -35.45
C VAL A 131 22.01 5.12 -35.14
N LYS A 132 22.92 6.03 -35.51
CA LYS A 132 22.70 7.47 -35.51
C LYS A 132 21.38 7.80 -36.21
N LYS A 133 20.32 8.05 -35.45
CA LYS A 133 19.17 8.82 -35.94
C LYS A 133 18.52 9.58 -34.80
N ILE A 134 18.70 10.89 -34.89
CA ILE A 134 18.05 11.94 -34.10
C ILE A 134 16.54 11.78 -34.24
N ILE A 135 15.88 11.25 -33.21
CA ILE A 135 14.50 11.63 -32.85
C ILE A 135 14.46 11.69 -31.32
N ALA A 136 14.60 12.92 -30.80
CA ALA A 136 14.19 13.24 -29.45
C ALA A 136 12.66 13.13 -29.38
N SER A 137 12.17 12.04 -28.79
CA SER A 137 10.81 11.98 -28.23
C SER A 137 10.91 11.29 -26.87
N SER A 138 10.54 12.05 -25.86
CA SER A 138 10.55 11.74 -24.43
C SER A 138 9.59 10.61 -24.07
N ASN A 139 10.08 9.38 -24.08
CA ASN A 139 9.49 8.23 -23.37
C ASN A 139 10.64 7.25 -23.04
N PHE A 140 11.24 7.38 -21.85
CA PHE A 140 12.17 6.40 -21.31
C PHE A 140 11.42 5.05 -21.21
N ARG A 141 11.68 4.10 -22.13
CA ARG A 141 11.12 2.75 -22.03
C ARG A 141 11.94 1.97 -21.01
N ILE A 142 11.45 1.96 -19.80
CA ILE A 142 11.92 1.14 -18.68
C ILE A 142 11.58 -0.35 -18.94
N GLN A 143 12.36 -1.31 -18.42
CA GLN A 143 12.24 -2.75 -18.72
C GLN A 143 12.27 -3.62 -17.45
N VAL A 144 11.75 -4.84 -17.51
CA VAL A 144 11.48 -5.68 -16.32
C VAL A 144 12.75 -5.98 -15.51
N TYR A 145 13.85 -6.38 -16.17
CA TYR A 145 15.11 -6.64 -15.46
C TYR A 145 15.70 -5.37 -14.83
N HIS A 146 15.60 -4.23 -15.55
CA HIS A 146 16.08 -2.94 -15.05
C HIS A 146 15.35 -2.54 -13.74
N ASP A 147 14.03 -2.70 -13.68
CA ASP A 147 13.25 -2.33 -12.50
C ASP A 147 13.51 -3.25 -11.31
N ALA A 148 13.69 -4.54 -11.57
CA ALA A 148 14.10 -5.49 -10.55
C ALA A 148 15.48 -5.10 -9.97
N LEU A 149 16.43 -4.74 -10.83
CA LEU A 149 17.78 -4.32 -10.45
C LEU A 149 17.77 -3.03 -9.60
N CYS A 150 16.98 -2.03 -9.99
CA CYS A 150 16.88 -0.74 -9.30
C CYS A 150 16.38 -0.82 -7.85
N CYS A 151 15.79 -1.95 -7.44
CA CYS A 151 15.39 -2.19 -6.05
C CYS A 151 16.59 -2.38 -5.12
N LEU A 152 17.73 -2.84 -5.63
CA LEU A 152 18.90 -3.19 -4.81
C LEU A 152 19.69 -1.96 -4.31
N GLU A 153 19.44 -0.77 -4.87
CA GLU A 153 20.17 0.47 -4.54
C GLU A 153 20.15 0.81 -3.04
N LYS A 154 18.95 0.75 -2.45
CA LYS A 154 18.71 1.10 -1.03
C LYS A 154 18.87 -0.10 -0.11
N ASN A 155 18.54 -1.28 -0.63
CA ASN A 155 18.58 -2.52 0.11
C ASN A 155 19.03 -3.67 -0.79
N PRO A 156 20.34 -3.95 -0.84
CA PRO A 156 20.88 -5.03 -1.66
C PRO A 156 20.31 -6.40 -1.28
N MET A 157 19.94 -6.62 -0.01
CA MET A 157 19.39 -7.89 0.47
C MET A 157 17.95 -8.15 0.01
N SER A 158 17.25 -7.12 -0.51
CA SER A 158 15.85 -7.26 -0.96
C SER A 158 15.65 -8.33 -2.04
N GLY A 159 16.69 -8.65 -2.82
CA GLY A 159 16.71 -9.73 -3.81
C GLY A 159 17.19 -11.08 -3.31
N VAL A 160 17.60 -11.22 -2.04
CA VAL A 160 18.10 -12.48 -1.43
C VAL A 160 19.11 -13.22 -2.35
N VAL A 161 19.97 -12.44 -2.99
CA VAL A 161 21.01 -12.90 -3.92
C VAL A 161 22.08 -11.82 -4.01
N SER A 162 23.34 -12.19 -4.16
CA SER A 162 24.41 -11.23 -4.45
C SER A 162 24.08 -10.44 -5.73
N PRO A 163 24.19 -9.10 -5.76
CA PRO A 163 23.84 -8.28 -6.94
C PRO A 163 24.45 -8.75 -8.28
N PRO A 164 25.72 -9.22 -8.36
CA PRO A 164 26.29 -9.77 -9.61
C PRO A 164 25.59 -11.04 -10.13
N LEU A 165 24.84 -11.75 -9.28
CA LEU A 165 24.12 -12.98 -9.58
C LEU A 165 22.62 -12.75 -9.75
N LEU A 166 22.15 -11.50 -9.86
CA LEU A 166 20.72 -11.24 -10.10
C LEU A 166 20.27 -11.76 -11.47
N GLY A 167 21.10 -11.58 -12.51
CA GLY A 167 20.82 -11.96 -13.89
C GLY A 167 21.90 -12.88 -14.47
N GLY A 168 21.48 -13.91 -15.22
CA GLY A 168 22.35 -14.90 -15.83
C GLY A 168 21.69 -15.60 -17.02
N THR A 169 22.21 -16.77 -17.39
CA THR A 169 21.62 -17.64 -18.44
C THR A 169 21.45 -19.06 -17.93
N GLY A 170 20.52 -19.80 -18.52
CA GLY A 170 20.28 -21.20 -18.16
C GLY A 170 19.39 -21.92 -19.16
N VAL A 171 19.17 -23.21 -18.90
CA VAL A 171 18.25 -24.06 -19.66
C VAL A 171 17.15 -24.65 -18.77
N LEU A 172 16.10 -25.18 -19.38
CA LEU A 172 14.94 -25.71 -18.68
C LEU A 172 14.50 -27.06 -19.29
N PRO A 173 15.20 -28.17 -18.97
CA PRO A 173 14.96 -29.46 -19.62
C PRO A 173 13.61 -30.12 -19.28
N LEU A 174 13.06 -29.87 -18.08
CA LEU A 174 11.82 -30.50 -17.61
C LEU A 174 10.93 -29.50 -16.88
N THR A 175 9.64 -29.51 -17.23
CA THR A 175 8.57 -28.87 -16.45
C THR A 175 7.55 -29.92 -16.03
N ILE A 176 7.08 -29.86 -14.78
CA ILE A 176 6.05 -30.72 -14.25
C ILE A 176 4.83 -29.86 -13.90
N VAL A 177 3.64 -30.29 -14.32
CA VAL A 177 2.34 -29.75 -13.87
C VAL A 177 1.47 -30.92 -13.45
N ALA A 178 1.46 -31.24 -12.16
CA ALA A 178 0.94 -32.50 -11.65
C ALA A 178 0.56 -32.39 -10.17
N PRO A 179 -0.15 -33.39 -9.60
CA PRO A 179 -0.31 -33.52 -8.16
C PRO A 179 1.05 -33.62 -7.43
N LEU A 180 1.08 -33.21 -6.17
CA LEU A 180 2.31 -33.14 -5.39
C LEU A 180 3.15 -34.44 -5.30
N PRO A 181 2.57 -35.66 -5.22
CA PRO A 181 3.38 -36.88 -5.25
C PRO A 181 4.32 -36.96 -6.45
N ASP A 182 3.91 -36.49 -7.62
CA ASP A 182 4.74 -36.48 -8.83
C ASP A 182 5.93 -35.53 -8.73
N LEU A 183 5.73 -34.31 -8.21
CA LEU A 183 6.82 -33.39 -7.93
C LEU A 183 7.82 -34.02 -6.94
N CYS A 184 7.30 -34.71 -5.91
CA CYS A 184 8.13 -35.41 -4.93
C CYS A 184 8.87 -36.63 -5.52
N ARG A 185 8.31 -37.31 -6.53
CA ARG A 185 8.99 -38.38 -7.27
C ARG A 185 10.19 -37.84 -8.04
N HIS A 186 10.01 -36.74 -8.76
CA HIS A 186 11.14 -36.09 -9.45
C HIS A 186 12.22 -35.65 -8.46
N LEU A 187 11.82 -34.98 -7.37
CA LEU A 187 12.74 -34.58 -6.31
C LEU A 187 13.46 -35.78 -5.69
N ALA A 188 12.77 -36.89 -5.46
CA ALA A 188 13.34 -38.13 -4.97
C ALA A 188 14.40 -38.71 -5.93
N ASN A 189 14.11 -38.76 -7.24
CA ASN A 189 15.08 -39.18 -8.25
C ASN A 189 16.32 -38.29 -8.26
N CYS A 190 16.15 -36.97 -8.20
CA CYS A 190 17.28 -36.04 -8.14
C CYS A 190 18.10 -36.19 -6.83
N ILE A 191 17.45 -36.38 -5.69
CA ILE A 191 18.13 -36.64 -4.40
C ILE A 191 18.95 -37.92 -4.48
N VAL A 192 18.40 -39.01 -5.01
CA VAL A 192 19.12 -40.30 -5.13
C VAL A 192 20.31 -40.21 -6.08
N ARG A 193 20.24 -39.34 -7.09
CA ARG A 193 21.33 -39.07 -8.05
C ARG A 193 22.41 -38.14 -7.51
N ALA A 194 22.19 -37.45 -6.40
CA ALA A 194 23.13 -36.46 -5.88
C ALA A 194 24.50 -37.07 -5.52
N GLU A 195 25.56 -36.35 -5.86
CA GLU A 195 26.96 -36.78 -5.72
C GLU A 195 27.64 -36.17 -4.50
N HIS A 196 27.36 -34.91 -4.18
CA HIS A 196 28.15 -34.10 -3.26
C HIS A 196 27.30 -33.34 -2.24
N GLU A 197 26.27 -32.63 -2.69
CA GLU A 197 25.52 -31.72 -1.83
C GLU A 197 24.09 -31.45 -2.26
N ILE A 198 23.23 -31.21 -1.27
CA ILE A 198 21.82 -30.89 -1.47
C ILE A 198 21.43 -29.75 -0.52
N PHE A 199 20.83 -28.71 -1.07
CA PHE A 199 20.03 -27.76 -0.30
C PHE A 199 18.55 -27.98 -0.62
N LEU A 200 17.72 -28.25 0.38
CA LEU A 200 16.27 -28.39 0.23
C LEU A 200 15.55 -27.34 1.08
N GLY A 201 14.89 -26.40 0.43
CA GLY A 201 14.01 -25.42 1.06
C GLY A 201 12.54 -25.71 0.76
N THR A 202 11.70 -25.70 1.80
CA THR A 202 10.25 -25.71 1.65
C THR A 202 9.61 -24.85 2.73
N ASN A 203 8.45 -24.23 2.50
CA ASN A 203 7.80 -23.47 3.56
C ASN A 203 7.23 -24.39 4.64
N PHE A 204 6.53 -25.44 4.23
CA PHE A 204 5.93 -26.36 5.18
C PHE A 204 6.31 -27.80 4.86
N TRP A 205 6.78 -28.51 5.89
CA TRP A 205 7.06 -29.95 5.86
C TRP A 205 6.20 -30.63 6.91
N ILE A 206 5.57 -31.76 6.58
CA ILE A 206 4.94 -32.67 7.55
C ILE A 206 5.08 -34.12 7.07
N HIS A 207 5.25 -35.04 8.02
CA HIS A 207 5.26 -36.46 7.71
C HIS A 207 3.96 -36.90 7.03
N SER A 208 4.08 -37.36 5.79
CA SER A 208 3.02 -37.76 4.88
C SER A 208 3.57 -38.74 3.83
N ASP A 209 2.74 -39.24 2.91
CA ASP A 209 3.25 -40.10 1.82
C ASP A 209 4.18 -39.34 0.89
N ALA A 210 3.85 -38.08 0.55
CA ALA A 210 4.72 -37.19 -0.22
C ALA A 210 6.09 -36.99 0.47
N SER A 211 6.13 -36.70 1.76
CA SER A 211 7.40 -36.58 2.49
C SER A 211 8.14 -37.92 2.57
N THR A 212 7.41 -39.03 2.63
CA THR A 212 7.98 -40.37 2.74
C THR A 212 8.79 -40.72 1.49
N LEU A 213 8.31 -40.35 0.29
CA LEU A 213 9.09 -40.46 -0.96
C LEU A 213 10.47 -39.81 -0.83
N ILE A 214 10.52 -38.62 -0.24
CA ILE A 214 11.76 -37.88 -0.01
C ILE A 214 12.62 -38.56 1.05
N THR A 215 12.06 -38.97 2.20
CA THR A 215 12.86 -39.65 3.24
C THR A 215 13.41 -41.00 2.78
N ASN A 216 12.68 -41.73 1.94
CA ASN A 216 13.16 -42.96 1.30
C ASN A 216 14.30 -42.66 0.32
N ALA A 217 14.21 -41.57 -0.43
CA ALA A 217 15.27 -41.11 -1.31
C ALA A 217 16.55 -40.76 -0.53
N ILE A 218 16.44 -40.11 0.62
CA ILE A 218 17.60 -39.79 1.47
C ILE A 218 18.26 -41.08 2.01
N ARG A 219 17.47 -42.09 2.42
CA ARG A 219 17.98 -43.41 2.83
C ARG A 219 18.70 -44.11 1.70
N GLU A 220 18.11 -44.13 0.51
CA GLU A 220 18.72 -44.72 -0.67
C GLU A 220 20.00 -43.97 -1.08
N LEU A 221 19.99 -42.64 -1.03
CA LEU A 221 21.17 -41.83 -1.29
C LEU A 221 22.30 -42.19 -0.34
N SER A 222 22.03 -42.30 0.97
CA SER A 222 23.04 -42.71 1.95
C SER A 222 23.58 -44.10 1.66
N LYS A 223 22.73 -45.05 1.24
CA LYS A 223 23.17 -46.39 0.86
C LYS A 223 24.13 -46.32 -0.34
N ARG A 224 23.74 -45.65 -1.43
CA ARG A 224 24.56 -45.52 -2.65
C ARG A 224 25.85 -44.75 -2.41
N ALA A 225 25.80 -43.70 -1.61
CA ALA A 225 26.99 -42.94 -1.21
C ALA A 225 27.98 -43.84 -0.44
N GLY A 226 27.48 -44.70 0.45
CA GLY A 226 28.30 -45.70 1.16
C GLY A 226 28.93 -46.74 0.25
N GLU A 227 28.16 -47.29 -0.70
CA GLU A 227 28.66 -48.22 -1.73
C GLU A 227 29.76 -47.59 -2.59
N GLN A 228 29.70 -46.27 -2.80
CA GLN A 228 30.67 -45.50 -3.57
C GLN A 228 31.79 -44.89 -2.70
N GLY A 229 31.81 -45.16 -1.38
CA GLY A 229 32.83 -44.66 -0.46
C GLY A 229 32.84 -43.13 -0.29
N ARG A 230 31.70 -42.46 -0.48
CA ARG A 230 31.55 -41.00 -0.38
C ARG A 230 30.53 -40.58 0.69
N LYS A 231 30.56 -39.30 1.04
CA LYS A 231 29.54 -38.64 1.88
C LYS A 231 28.89 -37.49 1.12
N VAL A 232 27.61 -37.28 1.38
CA VAL A 232 26.83 -36.14 0.84
C VAL A 232 26.46 -35.18 1.94
N VAL A 233 26.63 -33.88 1.70
CA VAL A 233 26.21 -32.83 2.63
C VAL A 233 24.80 -32.37 2.28
N MET A 234 23.84 -32.59 3.19
CA MET A 234 22.45 -32.18 2.98
C MET A 234 22.04 -31.10 3.98
N LYS A 235 21.54 -29.97 3.49
CA LYS A 235 20.97 -28.89 4.28
C LYS A 235 19.50 -28.75 3.99
N MET A 236 18.68 -28.69 5.03
CA MET A 236 17.24 -28.55 4.89
C MET A 236 16.72 -27.38 5.70
N ILE A 237 15.88 -26.54 5.09
CA ILE A 237 15.22 -25.43 5.76
C ILE A 237 13.71 -25.53 5.58
N TYR A 238 12.98 -25.35 6.69
CA TYR A 238 11.53 -25.24 6.67
C TYR A 238 11.02 -24.13 7.60
N ASP A 239 9.74 -23.77 7.48
CA ASP A 239 9.08 -22.82 8.38
C ASP A 239 8.05 -23.50 9.28
N ARG A 240 8.31 -23.41 10.58
CA ARG A 240 7.33 -23.68 11.64
C ARG A 240 7.53 -22.68 12.77
N GLY A 241 6.47 -21.94 13.11
CA GLY A 241 6.51 -21.00 14.24
C GLY A 241 6.89 -21.68 15.56
N ASP A 242 7.93 -21.15 16.19
CA ASP A 242 8.46 -21.50 17.49
C ASP A 242 8.72 -20.20 18.27
N PRO A 243 8.29 -20.08 19.54
CA PRO A 243 8.51 -18.87 20.33
C PRO A 243 9.96 -18.40 20.42
N ARG A 244 10.94 -19.31 20.33
CA ARG A 244 12.38 -18.98 20.35
C ARG A 244 12.82 -18.18 19.12
N GLN A 245 12.04 -18.22 18.03
CA GLN A 245 12.31 -17.44 16.81
C GLN A 245 12.10 -15.93 16.98
N ALA A 246 11.57 -15.48 18.12
CA ALA A 246 11.60 -14.07 18.48
C ALA A 246 13.04 -13.53 18.72
N TRP A 247 14.01 -14.40 19.05
CA TRP A 247 15.42 -14.03 19.27
C TRP A 247 16.36 -14.52 18.16
N ASP A 248 16.07 -15.70 17.60
CA ASP A 248 16.86 -16.31 16.52
C ASP A 248 15.91 -16.90 15.48
N ASN A 249 15.74 -16.17 14.37
CA ASN A 249 14.83 -16.57 13.30
C ASN A 249 15.26 -17.83 12.54
N ARG A 250 16.41 -18.44 12.86
CA ARG A 250 16.98 -19.62 12.20
C ARG A 250 17.38 -20.68 13.22
N LEU A 251 16.40 -21.35 13.81
CA LEU A 251 16.69 -22.34 14.85
C LEU A 251 17.30 -23.61 14.24
N ASN A 252 18.44 -24.05 14.78
CA ASN A 252 18.95 -25.39 14.50
C ASN A 252 18.00 -26.43 15.09
N VAL A 253 17.61 -27.41 14.28
CA VAL A 253 16.74 -28.51 14.69
C VAL A 253 17.62 -29.72 15.00
N LYS A 254 17.59 -30.17 16.26
CA LYS A 254 18.36 -31.33 16.71
C LYS A 254 17.75 -32.63 16.17
N GLU A 255 18.55 -33.69 16.14
CA GLU A 255 18.13 -35.00 15.63
C GLU A 255 16.87 -35.55 16.31
N ASP A 256 16.85 -35.54 17.65
CA ASP A 256 15.68 -35.95 18.43
C ASP A 256 14.39 -35.21 18.04
N GLN A 257 14.53 -33.95 17.62
CA GLN A 257 13.41 -33.11 17.20
C GLN A 257 12.93 -33.40 15.78
N TYR A 258 13.85 -33.60 14.83
CA TYR A 258 13.44 -33.85 13.43
C TYR A 258 13.07 -35.31 13.16
N VAL A 259 13.60 -36.27 13.93
CA VAL A 259 13.20 -37.69 13.84
C VAL A 259 11.82 -37.88 14.49
N GLY A 260 11.52 -37.11 15.53
CA GLY A 260 10.26 -37.18 16.26
C GLY A 260 9.09 -36.40 15.66
N GLY A 261 7.93 -36.57 16.29
CA GLY A 261 6.75 -35.73 16.07
C GLY A 261 6.22 -35.72 14.63
N LYS A 262 5.99 -34.50 14.12
CA LYS A 262 5.38 -34.24 12.80
C LYS A 262 6.38 -34.10 11.66
N VAL A 263 7.70 -34.20 11.90
CA VAL A 263 8.73 -34.00 10.86
C VAL A 263 9.21 -35.34 10.30
N ARG A 264 9.61 -36.27 11.19
CA ARG A 264 10.03 -37.64 10.87
C ARG A 264 11.04 -37.77 9.72
N LEU A 265 12.07 -36.94 9.75
CA LEU A 265 13.26 -37.12 8.92
C LEU A 265 14.08 -38.34 9.41
N PRO A 266 14.88 -39.00 8.56
CA PRO A 266 15.70 -40.14 8.96
C PRO A 266 16.71 -39.76 10.05
N ALA A 267 16.92 -40.67 11.02
CA ALA A 267 17.97 -40.52 12.03
C ALA A 267 19.36 -40.65 11.40
N ALA A 268 20.38 -40.03 11.98
CA ALA A 268 21.76 -40.10 11.48
C ALA A 268 22.27 -41.56 11.39
N SER A 269 21.76 -42.45 12.26
CA SER A 269 22.05 -43.89 12.23
C SER A 269 21.44 -44.62 11.01
N GLU A 270 20.35 -44.12 10.44
CA GLU A 270 19.73 -44.67 9.22
C GLU A 270 20.43 -44.18 7.94
N ILE A 271 21.10 -43.03 8.02
CA ILE A 271 21.73 -42.35 6.89
C ILE A 271 23.20 -42.00 7.15
N PRO A 272 24.07 -42.99 7.49
CA PRO A 272 25.45 -42.73 7.94
C PRO A 272 26.36 -42.02 6.93
N ASN A 273 25.98 -42.00 5.64
CA ASN A 273 26.75 -41.38 4.56
C ASN A 273 26.12 -40.06 4.07
N VAL A 274 25.11 -39.54 4.76
CA VAL A 274 24.53 -38.21 4.50
C VAL A 274 24.65 -37.36 5.75
N ASP A 275 25.42 -36.28 5.67
CA ASP A 275 25.56 -35.32 6.76
C ASP A 275 24.38 -34.31 6.69
N LEU A 276 23.26 -34.66 7.36
CA LEU A 276 22.03 -33.88 7.37
C LEU A 276 22.05 -32.79 8.45
N GLN A 277 21.80 -31.54 8.05
CA GLN A 277 21.57 -30.41 8.95
C GLN A 277 20.23 -29.74 8.63
N VAL A 278 19.47 -29.39 9.67
CA VAL A 278 18.10 -28.87 9.54
C VAL A 278 17.95 -27.55 10.29
N ILE A 279 17.39 -26.53 9.61
CA ILE A 279 17.01 -25.25 10.20
C ILE A 279 15.50 -25.06 10.12
N ASN A 280 14.91 -24.57 11.21
CA ASN A 280 13.57 -24.05 11.25
C ASN A 280 13.61 -22.51 11.21
N PHE A 281 13.16 -21.92 10.11
CA PHE A 281 13.10 -20.48 9.92
C PHE A 281 11.69 -19.94 10.13
N HIS A 282 11.53 -18.89 10.92
CA HIS A 282 10.29 -18.09 10.95
C HIS A 282 10.60 -16.69 11.44
N ARG A 283 9.83 -15.69 10.99
CA ARG A 283 9.97 -14.30 11.46
C ARG A 283 8.65 -13.78 12.03
N PRO A 284 8.40 -13.96 13.34
CA PRO A 284 7.24 -13.36 14.01
C PRO A 284 7.24 -11.82 13.82
N ILE A 285 6.20 -11.09 13.49
CA ILE A 285 4.80 -11.32 13.09
C ILE A 285 4.73 -11.14 11.55
N PHE A 286 3.95 -11.97 10.86
CA PHE A 286 3.73 -12.03 9.38
C PHE A 286 4.93 -12.43 8.50
N GLY A 287 6.18 -12.26 8.92
CA GLY A 287 7.32 -12.72 8.13
C GLY A 287 7.46 -14.25 8.14
N THR A 288 7.49 -14.88 6.98
CA THR A 288 7.62 -16.35 6.85
C THR A 288 8.61 -16.71 5.76
N PHE A 289 9.30 -17.84 5.91
CA PHE A 289 10.08 -18.42 4.81
C PHE A 289 9.14 -19.12 3.85
N HIS A 290 8.66 -18.40 2.84
CA HIS A 290 7.75 -18.92 1.82
C HIS A 290 8.48 -19.39 0.55
N ALA A 291 9.79 -19.58 0.59
CA ALA A 291 10.54 -20.13 -0.54
C ALA A 291 10.47 -21.66 -0.59
N LYS A 292 10.25 -22.22 -1.78
CA LYS A 292 10.38 -23.67 -2.04
C LYS A 292 11.24 -23.90 -3.26
N PHE A 293 12.43 -24.44 -3.03
CA PHE A 293 13.39 -24.74 -4.08
C PHE A 293 14.44 -25.71 -3.55
N THR A 294 15.05 -26.47 -4.45
CA THR A 294 16.15 -27.38 -4.13
C THR A 294 17.32 -27.08 -5.05
N VAL A 295 18.54 -27.07 -4.52
CA VAL A 295 19.77 -26.99 -5.30
C VAL A 295 20.57 -28.26 -5.08
N ILE A 296 20.95 -28.94 -6.14
CA ILE A 296 21.61 -30.26 -6.07
C ILE A 296 22.93 -30.17 -6.82
N ASP A 297 24.00 -30.54 -6.12
CA ASP A 297 25.40 -30.54 -6.58
C ASP A 297 25.85 -29.24 -7.23
N ARG A 298 25.16 -28.13 -6.90
CA ARG A 298 25.28 -26.84 -7.58
C ARG A 298 25.06 -26.94 -9.10
N ARG A 299 24.62 -28.07 -9.68
CA ARG A 299 24.44 -28.26 -11.14
C ARG A 299 23.03 -27.95 -11.61
N MET A 300 22.05 -28.18 -10.73
CA MET A 300 20.63 -27.96 -11.03
C MET A 300 19.92 -27.26 -9.88
N ALA A 301 18.90 -26.49 -10.24
CA ALA A 301 17.94 -25.90 -9.32
C ALA A 301 16.54 -26.38 -9.70
N LEU A 302 15.79 -26.87 -8.70
CA LEU A 302 14.38 -27.23 -8.83
C LEU A 302 13.57 -26.16 -8.12
N ILE A 303 12.74 -25.43 -8.87
CA ILE A 303 11.83 -24.42 -8.31
C ILE A 303 10.40 -24.95 -8.41
N GLN A 304 9.68 -25.01 -7.29
CA GLN A 304 8.39 -25.68 -7.21
C GLN A 304 7.38 -24.85 -6.43
N SER A 305 6.10 -24.90 -6.78
CA SER A 305 5.06 -24.14 -6.07
C SER A 305 4.63 -24.76 -4.73
N SER A 306 5.09 -25.98 -4.43
CA SER A 306 4.49 -26.86 -3.43
C SER A 306 5.20 -26.89 -2.06
N ASN A 307 4.40 -27.06 -1.01
CA ASN A 307 4.86 -27.53 0.30
C ASN A 307 5.04 -29.05 0.27
N ILE A 308 5.83 -29.61 1.19
CA ILE A 308 6.01 -31.07 1.29
C ILE A 308 5.06 -31.65 2.35
N GLN A 309 3.88 -32.06 1.88
CA GLN A 309 2.78 -32.63 2.66
C GLN A 309 1.80 -33.37 1.74
N ASP A 310 0.85 -34.13 2.27
CA ASP A 310 -0.23 -34.63 1.41
C ASP A 310 -1.31 -33.55 1.26
N ASN A 311 -1.70 -33.26 0.02
CA ASN A 311 -2.71 -32.25 -0.31
C ASN A 311 -3.45 -32.58 -1.62
N ASP A 312 -4.37 -31.70 -2.00
CA ASP A 312 -5.28 -31.82 -3.13
C ASP A 312 -4.92 -30.87 -4.30
N ASN A 313 -3.71 -30.33 -4.28
CA ASN A 313 -3.27 -29.32 -5.23
C ASN A 313 -2.74 -29.94 -6.53
N LEU A 314 -3.10 -29.33 -7.65
CA LEU A 314 -2.26 -29.29 -8.85
C LEU A 314 -1.16 -28.24 -8.64
N GLU A 315 0.09 -28.65 -8.88
CA GLU A 315 1.30 -27.89 -8.59
C GLU A 315 2.20 -27.82 -9.83
N MET A 316 3.21 -26.96 -9.79
CA MET A 316 4.19 -26.80 -10.87
C MET A 316 5.62 -26.89 -10.33
N LEU A 317 6.50 -27.56 -11.07
CA LEU A 317 7.94 -27.61 -10.83
C LEU A 317 8.70 -27.36 -12.13
N SER A 318 9.74 -26.52 -12.07
CA SER A 318 10.69 -26.32 -13.17
C SER A 318 12.06 -26.84 -12.77
N HIS A 319 12.64 -27.69 -13.61
CA HIS A 319 14.02 -28.14 -13.52
C HIS A 319 14.90 -27.17 -14.33
N ILE A 320 15.86 -26.52 -13.68
CA ILE A 320 16.72 -25.49 -14.29
C ILE A 320 18.18 -25.90 -14.14
N GLU A 321 18.95 -25.79 -15.23
CA GLU A 321 20.40 -26.03 -15.26
C GLU A 321 21.15 -24.84 -15.89
N GLY A 322 22.47 -24.83 -15.76
CA GLY A 322 23.35 -23.81 -16.34
C GLY A 322 23.74 -22.68 -15.36
N PRO A 323 24.42 -21.62 -15.86
CA PRO A 323 25.04 -20.61 -15.00
C PRO A 323 24.11 -19.93 -13.99
N ILE A 324 22.81 -19.81 -14.28
CA ILE A 324 21.81 -19.24 -13.37
C ILE A 324 21.73 -20.00 -12.03
N VAL A 325 22.12 -21.29 -11.99
CA VAL A 325 22.11 -22.10 -10.76
C VAL A 325 23.01 -21.51 -9.67
N ASP A 326 24.09 -20.80 -10.03
CA ASP A 326 24.91 -20.05 -9.06
C ASP A 326 24.08 -19.02 -8.27
N SER A 327 23.05 -18.45 -8.89
CA SER A 327 22.12 -17.49 -8.26
C SER A 327 21.22 -18.18 -7.24
N PHE A 328 20.69 -19.36 -7.57
CA PHE A 328 19.90 -20.18 -6.64
C PHE A 328 20.77 -20.69 -5.48
N TYR A 329 22.01 -21.05 -5.77
CA TYR A 329 22.97 -21.50 -4.77
C TYR A 329 23.35 -20.38 -3.79
N ASP A 330 23.58 -19.17 -4.28
CA ASP A 330 23.81 -17.97 -3.46
C ASP A 330 22.56 -17.64 -2.62
N ALA A 331 21.37 -17.72 -3.21
CA ALA A 331 20.10 -17.55 -2.49
C ALA A 331 19.87 -18.62 -1.40
N ALA A 332 20.29 -19.86 -1.62
CA ALA A 332 20.27 -20.93 -0.62
C ALA A 332 21.16 -20.60 0.58
N LEU A 333 22.39 -20.14 0.33
CA LEU A 333 23.33 -19.71 1.37
C LEU A 333 22.79 -18.52 2.18
N LEU A 334 22.19 -17.53 1.52
CA LEU A 334 21.59 -16.36 2.16
C LEU A 334 20.35 -16.71 2.98
N SER A 335 19.50 -17.60 2.45
CA SER A 335 18.34 -18.14 3.17
C SER A 335 18.80 -18.89 4.43
N TRP A 336 19.82 -19.75 4.28
CA TRP A 336 20.44 -20.49 5.37
C TRP A 336 20.99 -19.58 6.45
N GLY A 337 21.69 -18.49 6.07
CA GLY A 337 22.03 -17.36 6.94
C GLY A 337 22.91 -17.66 8.17
N LYS A 338 23.44 -18.88 8.31
CA LYS A 338 24.31 -19.33 9.40
C LYS A 338 25.58 -20.01 8.87
N PRO A 339 26.66 -20.11 9.66
CA PRO A 339 27.79 -20.97 9.32
C PRO A 339 27.31 -22.39 8.97
N LEU A 340 27.89 -22.96 7.92
CA LEU A 340 27.54 -24.31 7.47
C LEU A 340 28.46 -25.32 8.17
N GLU A 341 27.86 -26.32 8.85
CA GLU A 341 28.60 -27.36 9.56
C GLU A 341 28.06 -28.75 9.17
N PRO A 342 28.77 -29.54 8.34
CA PRO A 342 29.95 -29.14 7.54
C PRO A 342 29.59 -28.13 6.43
N PRO A 343 30.58 -27.39 5.88
CA PRO A 343 30.39 -26.56 4.70
C PRO A 343 29.99 -27.38 3.47
N PHE A 344 29.41 -26.70 2.48
CA PHE A 344 29.13 -27.32 1.18
C PHE A 344 30.44 -27.65 0.44
N PRO A 345 30.66 -28.91 0.02
CA PRO A 345 31.84 -29.33 -0.73
C PRO A 345 32.16 -28.54 -2.00
N LEU A 346 31.15 -28.02 -2.72
CA LEU A 346 31.31 -27.39 -4.03
C LEU A 346 31.34 -25.86 -3.97
N LEU A 347 31.58 -25.26 -2.80
CA LEU A 347 31.70 -23.79 -2.66
C LEU A 347 32.72 -23.18 -3.64
N ASN A 348 33.83 -23.88 -3.89
CA ASN A 348 34.91 -23.45 -4.80
C ASN A 348 34.73 -23.85 -6.27
N SER A 349 33.59 -24.47 -6.63
CA SER A 349 33.34 -25.05 -7.96
C SER A 349 32.08 -24.41 -8.61
N PRO A 350 32.16 -23.18 -9.16
CA PRO A 350 31.04 -22.51 -9.80
C PRO A 350 30.59 -23.20 -11.11
N VAL A 351 29.33 -22.99 -11.49
CA VAL A 351 28.67 -23.71 -12.61
C VAL A 351 29.08 -23.21 -13.97
N LYS A 352 29.65 -21.99 -14.04
CA LYS A 352 29.87 -21.24 -15.29
C LYS A 352 30.44 -22.07 -16.45
N ASP A 353 31.25 -23.09 -16.17
CA ASP A 353 31.91 -23.95 -17.17
C ASP A 353 31.49 -25.43 -17.10
N ALA A 354 30.48 -25.77 -16.30
CA ALA A 354 29.98 -27.14 -16.16
C ALA A 354 29.06 -27.53 -17.33
N PRO A 355 29.15 -28.77 -17.84
CA PRO A 355 28.24 -29.25 -18.87
C PRO A 355 26.80 -29.34 -18.31
N ILE A 356 25.83 -29.06 -19.18
CA ILE A 356 24.41 -29.28 -18.89
C ILE A 356 24.22 -30.80 -18.76
N SER A 357 23.90 -31.26 -17.56
CA SER A 357 23.87 -32.68 -17.21
C SER A 357 22.76 -33.42 -17.95
N SER A 358 21.67 -32.72 -18.26
CA SER A 358 20.58 -33.26 -19.07
C SER A 358 20.95 -33.45 -20.56
N TYR A 359 21.94 -32.72 -21.09
CA TYR A 359 22.38 -32.79 -22.49
C TYR A 359 23.61 -33.69 -22.60
N GLY A 360 23.44 -35.01 -22.54
CA GLY A 360 24.59 -35.92 -22.63
C GLY A 360 24.39 -37.38 -22.23
N ALA A 361 23.22 -37.77 -21.72
CA ALA A 361 22.90 -39.18 -21.58
C ALA A 361 22.80 -39.81 -22.99
N GLU A 362 23.77 -40.64 -23.36
CA GLU A 362 23.86 -41.30 -24.67
C GLU A 362 22.50 -41.91 -25.09
N GLN A 363 22.13 -41.68 -26.35
CA GLN A 363 21.00 -42.27 -27.06
C GLN A 363 21.18 -43.78 -27.31
N ASN A 364 21.52 -44.56 -26.28
CA ASN A 364 21.64 -46.01 -26.40
C ASN A 364 20.26 -46.67 -26.26
N GLY A 365 19.51 -46.66 -27.36
CA GLY A 365 18.74 -47.82 -27.81
C GLY A 365 17.46 -48.20 -27.07
N ALA A 366 16.81 -47.32 -26.31
CA ALA A 366 15.46 -47.62 -25.82
C ALA A 366 14.43 -47.31 -26.92
N SER A 367 13.83 -48.35 -27.50
CA SER A 367 12.67 -48.17 -28.36
C SER A 367 11.55 -47.45 -27.59
N GLU A 368 11.00 -46.39 -28.17
CA GLU A 368 9.77 -45.72 -27.69
C GLU A 368 8.53 -46.64 -27.74
N ASN A 369 8.71 -47.89 -28.22
CA ASN A 369 7.65 -48.85 -28.56
C ASN A 369 7.32 -49.87 -27.46
N GLY A 370 7.81 -49.72 -26.23
CA GLY A 370 7.39 -50.61 -25.14
C GLY A 370 6.04 -50.17 -24.58
N THR A 371 4.98 -50.90 -24.93
CA THR A 371 3.58 -50.71 -24.51
C THR A 371 3.31 -51.02 -23.04
N ASP A 372 4.29 -51.52 -22.30
CA ASP A 372 4.11 -51.96 -20.92
C ASP A 372 4.22 -50.78 -19.95
N ALA A 373 3.16 -50.58 -19.14
CA ALA A 373 3.15 -49.59 -18.07
C ALA A 373 4.26 -49.92 -17.06
N LEU A 374 5.20 -48.99 -16.87
CA LEU A 374 6.23 -49.12 -15.85
C LEU A 374 5.60 -48.99 -14.45
N PRO A 375 6.02 -49.79 -13.45
CA PRO A 375 5.49 -49.68 -12.08
C PRO A 375 5.65 -48.26 -11.54
N GLU A 376 4.70 -47.77 -10.73
CA GLU A 376 4.77 -46.42 -10.16
C GLU A 376 5.70 -46.36 -8.93
N LEU A 377 6.51 -45.30 -8.83
CA LEU A 377 7.31 -45.02 -7.64
C LEU A 377 6.37 -44.68 -6.47
N THR A 378 6.24 -45.59 -5.50
CA THR A 378 5.39 -45.42 -4.32
C THR A 378 6.20 -45.49 -3.02
N THR A 379 5.59 -45.11 -1.91
CA THR A 379 6.21 -45.17 -0.57
C THR A 379 6.57 -46.59 -0.13
N LYS A 380 5.87 -47.61 -0.67
CA LYS A 380 6.08 -49.04 -0.35
C LYS A 380 6.97 -49.77 -1.36
N SER A 381 7.04 -49.28 -2.60
CA SER A 381 7.80 -49.89 -3.68
C SER A 381 8.73 -48.86 -4.33
N PRO A 382 9.80 -48.43 -3.63
CA PRO A 382 10.72 -47.43 -4.15
C PRO A 382 11.57 -48.00 -5.29
N HIS A 383 11.60 -47.29 -6.40
CA HIS A 383 12.55 -47.46 -7.51
C HIS A 383 12.87 -46.09 -8.09
N TYR A 384 14.13 -45.88 -8.47
CA TYR A 384 14.62 -44.57 -8.88
C TYR A 384 15.17 -44.64 -10.30
N ASP A 385 14.70 -43.74 -11.15
CA ASP A 385 15.05 -43.66 -12.57
C ASP A 385 16.42 -42.99 -12.76
N GLN A 386 17.12 -43.38 -13.83
CA GLN A 386 18.47 -42.88 -14.11
C GLN A 386 18.47 -41.50 -14.77
N ASP A 387 17.46 -41.21 -15.60
CA ASP A 387 17.37 -39.97 -16.38
C ASP A 387 15.94 -39.44 -16.48
N LEU A 388 15.80 -38.20 -16.96
CA LEU A 388 14.51 -37.51 -17.08
C LEU A 388 13.54 -38.18 -18.06
N ARG A 389 14.04 -38.92 -19.06
CA ARG A 389 13.20 -39.59 -20.08
C ARG A 389 12.49 -40.81 -19.49
N HIS A 390 13.20 -41.61 -18.69
CA HIS A 390 12.61 -42.73 -17.97
C HIS A 390 11.60 -42.25 -16.92
N GLU A 391 11.90 -41.16 -16.22
CA GLU A 391 10.96 -40.52 -15.30
C GLU A 391 9.67 -40.09 -16.00
N ALA A 392 9.79 -39.33 -17.09
CA ALA A 392 8.64 -38.85 -17.86
C ALA A 392 7.83 -40.00 -18.46
N ARG A 393 8.50 -41.05 -18.98
CA ARG A 393 7.82 -42.25 -19.51
C ARG A 393 6.99 -42.94 -18.43
N ARG A 394 7.54 -43.11 -17.23
CA ARG A 394 6.87 -43.77 -16.10
C ARG A 394 5.63 -42.98 -15.66
N VAL A 395 5.79 -41.68 -15.43
CA VAL A 395 4.69 -40.84 -14.92
C VAL A 395 3.63 -40.60 -15.99
N ASN A 396 4.01 -40.17 -17.20
CA ASN A 396 3.04 -39.94 -18.27
C ASN A 396 2.34 -41.24 -18.70
N GLY A 397 3.04 -42.38 -18.64
CA GLY A 397 2.46 -43.69 -18.93
C GLY A 397 1.41 -44.14 -17.91
N SER A 398 1.44 -43.61 -16.67
CA SER A 398 0.49 -43.98 -15.61
C SER A 398 -0.94 -43.47 -15.86
N ILE A 399 -1.11 -42.53 -16.80
CA ILE A 399 -2.40 -41.93 -17.17
C ILE A 399 -3.09 -42.70 -18.30
N HIS A 400 -2.44 -43.70 -18.89
CA HIS A 400 -3.12 -44.56 -19.84
C HIS A 400 -4.23 -45.37 -19.15
N PRO A 401 -5.40 -45.52 -19.80
CA PRO A 401 -6.50 -46.32 -19.26
C PRO A 401 -6.11 -47.78 -19.07
N LEU A 402 -6.40 -48.31 -17.89
CA LEU A 402 -6.33 -49.75 -17.61
C LEU A 402 -7.52 -50.49 -18.24
N GLN A 403 -7.49 -51.83 -18.22
CA GLN A 403 -8.56 -52.65 -18.78
C GLN A 403 -9.91 -52.33 -18.07
N ASN A 404 -10.90 -51.91 -18.86
CA ASN A 404 -12.23 -51.44 -18.42
C ASN A 404 -12.27 -50.04 -17.76
N GLU A 405 -11.23 -49.23 -17.93
CA GLU A 405 -11.17 -47.83 -17.49
C GLU A 405 -11.43 -46.88 -18.68
N THR A 406 -12.20 -45.80 -18.48
CA THR A 406 -12.31 -44.73 -19.49
C THR A 406 -11.12 -43.76 -19.39
N PRO A 407 -10.81 -42.97 -20.45
CA PRO A 407 -9.81 -41.90 -20.38
C PRO A 407 -9.97 -40.98 -19.17
N THR A 408 -11.20 -40.55 -18.87
CA THR A 408 -11.46 -39.68 -17.70
C THR A 408 -11.18 -40.41 -16.40
N GLN A 409 -11.56 -41.67 -16.27
CA GLN A 409 -11.27 -42.46 -15.07
C GLN A 409 -9.76 -42.63 -14.83
N ALA A 410 -8.97 -42.79 -15.90
CA ALA A 410 -7.51 -42.88 -15.81
C ALA A 410 -6.88 -41.58 -15.28
N VAL A 411 -7.37 -40.43 -15.75
CA VAL A 411 -6.98 -39.12 -15.22
C VAL A 411 -7.44 -38.94 -13.78
N SER A 412 -8.69 -39.29 -13.44
CA SER A 412 -9.18 -39.23 -12.06
C SER A 412 -8.35 -40.10 -11.12
N ARG A 413 -7.97 -41.33 -11.53
CA ARG A 413 -7.10 -42.22 -10.77
C ARG A 413 -5.75 -41.58 -10.49
N HIS A 414 -5.14 -40.93 -11.48
CA HIS A 414 -3.86 -40.24 -11.32
C HIS A 414 -3.97 -38.98 -10.44
N LEU A 415 -5.04 -38.19 -10.57
CA LEU A 415 -5.29 -37.01 -9.75
C LEU A 415 -5.71 -37.35 -8.31
N ASN A 416 -6.22 -38.56 -8.06
CA ASN A 416 -6.59 -39.02 -6.73
C ASN A 416 -5.34 -39.32 -5.91
N THR A 417 -4.93 -38.32 -5.13
CA THR A 417 -3.88 -38.44 -4.13
C THR A 417 -4.40 -39.13 -2.86
N THR A 418 -3.50 -39.32 -1.89
CA THR A 418 -3.75 -40.01 -0.62
C THR A 418 -4.87 -39.39 0.22
N ILE A 419 -5.15 -38.09 0.07
CA ILE A 419 -6.19 -37.41 0.84
C ILE A 419 -7.55 -37.35 0.15
N GLN A 420 -7.63 -37.81 -1.10
CA GLN A 420 -8.86 -37.76 -1.89
C GLN A 420 -9.03 -38.99 -2.81
N PRO A 421 -8.96 -40.20 -2.25
CA PRO A 421 -8.94 -41.44 -3.02
C PRO A 421 -10.24 -41.68 -3.80
N ASP A 422 -11.37 -41.14 -3.34
CA ASP A 422 -12.70 -41.44 -3.85
C ASP A 422 -13.30 -40.32 -4.72
N THR A 423 -12.49 -39.34 -5.16
CA THR A 423 -12.99 -38.26 -6.05
C THR A 423 -13.20 -38.80 -7.47
N THR A 424 -14.40 -38.61 -8.00
CA THR A 424 -14.76 -39.03 -9.37
C THR A 424 -14.74 -37.84 -10.33
N GLY A 425 -14.36 -38.08 -11.58
CA GLY A 425 -14.46 -37.10 -12.67
C GLY A 425 -15.85 -37.07 -13.32
N ASP A 426 -16.32 -35.87 -13.68
CA ASP A 426 -17.55 -35.65 -14.45
C ASP A 426 -17.28 -35.12 -15.87
N ALA A 427 -16.01 -34.94 -16.25
CA ALA A 427 -15.62 -34.56 -17.60
C ALA A 427 -15.92 -35.68 -18.62
N PRO A 428 -16.37 -35.34 -19.84
CA PRO A 428 -16.50 -36.32 -20.91
C PRO A 428 -15.12 -36.78 -21.38
N ASP A 429 -15.01 -38.03 -21.87
CA ASP A 429 -13.73 -38.57 -22.34
C ASP A 429 -13.11 -37.78 -23.50
N SER A 430 -13.92 -37.06 -24.27
CA SER A 430 -13.43 -36.12 -25.31
C SER A 430 -12.53 -35.03 -24.77
N ASP A 431 -12.65 -34.69 -23.49
CA ASP A 431 -11.86 -33.62 -22.86
C ASP A 431 -10.47 -34.09 -22.48
N GLN A 432 -10.23 -35.40 -22.55
CA GLN A 432 -8.92 -36.01 -22.40
C GLN A 432 -8.14 -36.03 -23.72
N ASP A 433 -8.62 -35.37 -24.78
CA ASP A 433 -7.87 -35.13 -26.01
C ASP A 433 -7.54 -33.62 -26.16
N PRO A 434 -6.26 -33.19 -26.06
CA PRO A 434 -5.08 -34.02 -25.85
C PRO A 434 -4.97 -34.57 -24.41
N ASN A 435 -4.33 -35.74 -24.31
CA ASN A 435 -4.08 -36.45 -23.05
C ASN A 435 -3.31 -35.58 -22.06
N MET A 436 -3.66 -35.68 -20.77
CA MET A 436 -2.88 -35.08 -19.70
C MET A 436 -1.42 -35.55 -19.78
N THR A 437 -0.48 -34.62 -19.65
CA THR A 437 0.97 -34.88 -19.72
C THR A 437 1.64 -34.24 -18.52
N PRO A 438 1.71 -34.91 -17.35
CA PRO A 438 2.32 -34.37 -16.14
C PRO A 438 3.74 -33.86 -16.34
N TYR A 439 4.58 -34.63 -17.05
CA TYR A 439 5.99 -34.33 -17.26
C TYR A 439 6.21 -33.89 -18.71
N MET A 440 6.57 -32.64 -18.90
CA MET A 440 6.93 -32.09 -20.20
C MET A 440 8.44 -31.94 -20.30
N LEU A 441 9.05 -32.78 -21.13
CA LEU A 441 10.44 -32.62 -21.54
C LEU A 441 10.51 -31.60 -22.66
N LEU A 442 11.34 -30.58 -22.48
CA LEU A 442 11.66 -29.65 -23.56
C LEU A 442 12.81 -30.22 -24.40
N PRO A 443 12.77 -30.04 -25.74
CA PRO A 443 13.91 -30.40 -26.58
C PRO A 443 15.16 -29.63 -26.16
N ASP A 444 16.34 -30.22 -26.40
CA ASP A 444 17.61 -29.54 -26.17
C ASP A 444 17.61 -28.17 -26.86
N HIS A 445 17.91 -27.13 -26.09
CA HIS A 445 17.86 -25.75 -26.52
C HIS A 445 19.00 -24.94 -25.92
N GLU A 446 19.39 -23.87 -26.62
CA GLU A 446 20.42 -22.94 -26.15
C GLU A 446 20.03 -22.25 -24.84
N PRO A 447 21.00 -21.89 -23.98
CA PRO A 447 20.75 -21.09 -22.81
C PRO A 447 20.15 -19.71 -23.14
N PHE A 448 19.08 -19.35 -22.45
CA PHE A 448 18.42 -18.04 -22.60
C PHE A 448 18.57 -17.20 -21.32
N ALA A 449 18.26 -15.91 -21.43
CA ALA A 449 18.41 -14.98 -20.32
C ALA A 449 17.38 -15.27 -19.21
N MET A 450 17.87 -15.26 -17.97
CA MET A 450 17.07 -15.45 -16.77
C MET A 450 17.49 -14.46 -15.68
N ALA A 451 16.60 -14.16 -14.75
CA ALA A 451 16.92 -13.40 -13.55
C ALA A 451 16.18 -13.96 -12.33
N VAL A 452 16.86 -14.01 -11.19
CA VAL A 452 16.25 -14.40 -9.92
C VAL A 452 15.61 -13.15 -9.30
N VAL A 453 14.28 -13.12 -9.26
CA VAL A 453 13.48 -11.95 -8.84
C VAL A 453 12.75 -12.26 -7.53
N ASN A 454 13.53 -12.19 -6.45
CA ASN A 454 13.10 -12.62 -5.12
C ASN A 454 12.61 -11.45 -4.25
N ARG A 455 12.21 -11.83 -3.04
CA ARG A 455 11.85 -10.93 -1.96
C ARG A 455 12.37 -11.48 -0.64
N GLU A 456 12.94 -10.62 0.19
CA GLU A 456 13.30 -10.94 1.57
C GLU A 456 12.06 -10.95 2.51
N PRO A 457 12.09 -11.70 3.63
CA PRO A 457 10.97 -11.70 4.57
C PRO A 457 10.90 -10.37 5.31
N PHE A 458 9.72 -9.77 5.34
CA PHE A 458 9.43 -8.54 6.06
C PHE A 458 8.46 -8.81 7.21
N GLY A 459 8.83 -8.38 8.42
CA GLY A 459 8.12 -8.67 9.66
C GLY A 459 8.78 -7.96 10.85
N CYS A 460 8.29 -8.19 12.07
CA CYS A 460 8.81 -7.48 13.23
C CYS A 460 10.30 -7.81 13.50
N GLU A 461 11.11 -6.83 13.93
CA GLU A 461 12.55 -7.01 14.16
C GLU A 461 12.92 -6.63 15.61
N TYR A 462 13.34 -7.63 16.40
CA TYR A 462 14.09 -7.42 17.64
C TYR A 462 15.55 -7.79 17.34
N SER A 463 16.42 -6.79 17.24
CA SER A 463 17.83 -6.93 16.84
C SER A 463 18.61 -7.90 17.75
N SER A 464 19.12 -9.00 17.20
CA SER A 464 20.17 -9.84 17.81
C SER A 464 21.46 -9.92 16.97
N SER A 465 21.56 -9.19 15.85
CA SER A 465 22.70 -9.30 14.92
C SER A 465 23.84 -8.29 15.12
N GLU A 466 23.74 -7.33 16.05
CA GLU A 466 24.86 -6.45 16.42
C GLU A 466 25.38 -6.80 17.83
N GLN A 467 26.60 -7.34 17.92
CA GLN A 467 27.38 -7.49 19.17
C GLN A 467 27.84 -6.13 19.75
N ILE A 468 27.12 -5.05 19.50
CA ILE A 468 27.36 -3.73 20.12
C ILE A 468 26.05 -3.33 20.84
N PRO A 469 26.05 -3.20 22.18
CA PRO A 469 24.84 -2.89 22.92
C PRO A 469 24.44 -1.43 22.70
N ARG A 470 23.31 -1.21 22.02
CA ARG A 470 22.54 0.03 22.12
C ARG A 470 21.09 -0.33 22.44
N SER A 471 20.71 -0.07 23.69
CA SER A 471 19.38 -0.03 24.32
C SER A 471 18.26 -0.95 23.79
N PRO A 472 17.65 -1.80 24.64
CA PRO A 472 16.52 -2.68 24.29
C PRO A 472 15.17 -1.95 24.06
N SER A 473 15.18 -0.65 23.77
CA SER A 473 13.99 0.21 23.75
C SER A 473 13.47 0.57 22.34
N ASN A 474 13.92 -0.09 21.26
CA ASN A 474 13.48 0.26 19.90
C ASN A 474 13.44 -0.96 18.94
N PRO A 475 12.30 -1.66 18.78
CA PRO A 475 12.14 -2.69 17.75
C PRO A 475 12.19 -2.03 16.36
N LYS A 476 13.15 -2.45 15.52
CA LYS A 476 13.53 -1.73 14.28
C LYS A 476 12.52 -1.85 13.14
N GLN A 477 11.57 -2.79 13.18
CA GLN A 477 10.59 -2.99 12.11
C GLN A 477 9.28 -3.47 12.71
N ALA A 478 8.16 -2.94 12.24
CA ALA A 478 6.82 -3.32 12.67
C ALA A 478 5.96 -3.66 11.43
N PRO A 479 5.00 -4.59 11.54
CA PRO A 479 4.30 -5.12 10.38
C PRO A 479 3.37 -4.08 9.74
N ASN A 480 3.73 -3.63 8.55
CA ASN A 480 2.94 -2.76 7.69
C ASN A 480 3.14 -3.14 6.21
N HIS A 481 2.44 -2.47 5.31
CA HIS A 481 2.53 -2.70 3.86
C HIS A 481 3.53 -1.76 3.17
N SER A 482 4.57 -1.30 3.87
CA SER A 482 5.55 -0.36 3.30
C SER A 482 6.65 -1.02 2.47
N SER A 483 6.84 -2.35 2.55
CA SER A 483 7.88 -3.06 1.78
C SER A 483 7.37 -3.39 0.36
N ILE A 484 7.31 -2.37 -0.51
CA ILE A 484 6.67 -2.48 -1.84
C ILE A 484 7.69 -2.80 -2.93
N HIS A 485 8.82 -2.10 -2.95
CA HIS A 485 9.80 -2.15 -4.04
C HIS A 485 10.87 -3.20 -3.77
N THR A 486 10.59 -4.42 -4.22
CA THR A 486 11.50 -5.57 -4.20
C THR A 486 11.67 -6.10 -5.62
N PRO A 487 12.77 -6.81 -5.95
CA PRO A 487 12.95 -7.36 -7.29
C PRO A 487 11.75 -8.16 -7.80
N GLN A 488 11.14 -8.99 -6.94
CA GLN A 488 9.88 -9.69 -7.23
C GLN A 488 8.76 -8.74 -7.66
N ASN A 489 8.39 -7.80 -6.78
CA ASN A 489 7.21 -6.96 -6.99
C ASN A 489 7.41 -6.02 -8.19
N SER A 490 8.61 -5.46 -8.33
CA SER A 490 8.95 -4.60 -9.46
C SER A 490 8.94 -5.37 -10.77
N ALA A 491 9.38 -6.64 -10.78
CA ALA A 491 9.28 -7.48 -11.98
C ALA A 491 7.83 -7.72 -12.39
N TRP A 492 6.93 -8.08 -11.46
CA TRP A 492 5.50 -8.25 -11.77
C TRP A 492 4.84 -6.97 -12.28
N ILE A 493 5.01 -5.86 -11.55
CA ILE A 493 4.38 -4.58 -11.91
C ILE A 493 4.93 -4.06 -13.24
N SER A 494 6.24 -4.15 -13.45
CA SER A 494 6.87 -3.73 -14.70
C SER A 494 6.40 -4.60 -15.87
N ALA A 495 6.28 -5.92 -15.69
CA ALA A 495 5.77 -6.82 -16.73
C ALA A 495 4.33 -6.48 -17.12
N ILE A 496 3.44 -6.22 -16.15
CA ILE A 496 2.04 -5.82 -16.41
C ILE A 496 1.97 -4.45 -17.11
N ASN A 497 2.79 -3.49 -16.68
CA ASN A 497 2.79 -2.14 -17.24
C ASN A 497 3.30 -2.10 -18.68
N HIS A 498 4.23 -2.98 -19.04
CA HIS A 498 4.84 -3.02 -20.37
C HIS A 498 4.25 -4.08 -21.30
N ALA A 499 3.32 -4.91 -20.83
CA ALA A 499 2.58 -5.85 -21.65
C ALA A 499 1.88 -5.13 -22.82
N GLN A 500 1.95 -5.74 -24.00
CA GLN A 500 1.41 -5.21 -25.25
C GLN A 500 0.24 -6.03 -25.80
N ARG A 501 0.18 -7.33 -25.52
CA ARG A 501 -0.75 -8.28 -26.15
C ARG A 501 -1.54 -9.07 -25.11
N SER A 502 -0.85 -9.75 -24.20
CA SER A 502 -1.50 -10.70 -23.29
C SER A 502 -0.76 -10.87 -21.97
N ILE A 503 -1.52 -11.06 -20.90
CA ILE A 503 -1.04 -11.46 -19.59
C ILE A 503 -1.82 -12.72 -19.19
N LEU A 504 -1.14 -13.80 -18.87
CA LEU A 504 -1.71 -14.98 -18.23
C LEU A 504 -1.14 -15.09 -16.82
N ILE A 505 -2.01 -15.08 -15.82
CA ILE A 505 -1.68 -15.27 -14.41
C ILE A 505 -2.35 -16.56 -13.95
N GLN A 506 -1.61 -17.47 -13.32
CA GLN A 506 -2.16 -18.57 -12.55
C GLN A 506 -1.59 -18.51 -11.13
N THR A 507 -2.47 -18.36 -10.15
CA THR A 507 -2.10 -18.20 -8.74
C THR A 507 -3.26 -18.68 -7.86
N PRO A 508 -3.01 -19.31 -6.70
CA PRO A 508 -4.11 -19.73 -5.82
C PRO A 508 -4.92 -18.51 -5.36
N ASN A 509 -4.25 -17.44 -4.93
CA ASN A 509 -4.84 -16.21 -4.40
C ASN A 509 -4.26 -14.97 -5.07
N MET A 510 -5.14 -14.02 -5.40
CA MET A 510 -4.78 -12.73 -5.95
C MET A 510 -5.57 -11.63 -5.28
N ASN A 511 -4.95 -10.90 -4.36
CA ASN A 511 -5.57 -9.78 -3.66
C ASN A 511 -4.59 -8.66 -3.27
N ALA A 512 -3.33 -8.68 -3.71
CA ALA A 512 -2.42 -7.60 -3.38
C ALA A 512 -2.89 -6.28 -4.04
N GLU A 513 -3.14 -5.25 -3.21
CA GLU A 513 -3.65 -3.96 -3.69
C GLU A 513 -2.81 -3.33 -4.81
N PRO A 514 -1.46 -3.36 -4.78
CA PRO A 514 -0.64 -2.74 -5.83
C PRO A 514 -0.82 -3.34 -7.23
N LEU A 515 -1.44 -4.52 -7.36
CA LEU A 515 -1.68 -5.16 -8.66
C LEU A 515 -2.95 -4.66 -9.35
N MET A 516 -3.90 -4.08 -8.61
CA MET A 516 -5.24 -3.81 -9.12
C MET A 516 -5.22 -2.79 -10.26
N GLU A 517 -4.66 -1.62 -10.01
CA GLU A 517 -4.58 -0.54 -11.00
C GLU A 517 -3.74 -0.94 -12.23
N PRO A 518 -2.55 -1.56 -12.10
CA PRO A 518 -1.80 -2.06 -13.26
C PRO A 518 -2.59 -3.01 -14.17
N LEU A 519 -3.35 -3.95 -13.59
CA LEU A 519 -4.15 -4.91 -14.35
C LEU A 519 -5.33 -4.22 -15.07
N ILE A 520 -6.02 -3.31 -14.37
CA ILE A 520 -7.10 -2.50 -14.96
C ILE A 520 -6.55 -1.66 -16.12
N ASN A 521 -5.40 -1.01 -15.92
CA ASN A 521 -4.74 -0.22 -16.94
C ASN A 521 -4.29 -1.06 -18.13
N ALA A 522 -3.82 -2.30 -17.92
CA ALA A 522 -3.49 -3.21 -19.01
C ALA A 522 -4.73 -3.54 -19.88
N ALA A 523 -5.86 -3.88 -19.25
CA ALA A 523 -7.11 -4.14 -19.98
C ALA A 523 -7.58 -2.92 -20.78
N ARG A 524 -7.52 -1.71 -20.18
CA ARG A 524 -7.83 -0.44 -20.85
C ARG A 524 -6.92 -0.17 -22.06
N ARG A 525 -5.63 -0.51 -21.97
CA ARG A 525 -4.65 -0.37 -23.07
C ARG A 525 -4.86 -1.37 -24.23
N GLY A 526 -5.78 -2.33 -24.10
CA GLY A 526 -6.02 -3.35 -25.13
C GLY A 526 -5.34 -4.69 -24.89
N VAL A 527 -4.71 -4.89 -23.73
CA VAL A 527 -4.04 -6.16 -23.37
C VAL A 527 -5.08 -7.15 -22.85
N ILE A 528 -5.01 -8.41 -23.31
CA ILE A 528 -5.87 -9.49 -22.79
C ILE A 528 -5.29 -9.98 -21.46
N VAL A 529 -6.01 -9.77 -20.37
CA VAL A 529 -5.61 -10.18 -19.02
C VAL A 529 -6.41 -11.42 -18.62
N THR A 530 -5.74 -12.57 -18.51
CA THR A 530 -6.35 -13.84 -18.09
C THR A 530 -5.82 -14.23 -16.71
N CYS A 531 -6.71 -14.48 -15.76
CA CYS A 531 -6.37 -14.88 -14.39
C CYS A 531 -7.03 -16.22 -14.07
N TYR A 532 -6.23 -17.26 -13.83
CA TYR A 532 -6.66 -18.57 -13.32
C TYR A 532 -6.46 -18.60 -11.80
N LEU A 533 -7.55 -18.51 -11.05
CA LEU A 533 -7.60 -18.42 -9.59
C LEU A 533 -8.17 -19.70 -8.98
N CYS A 534 -7.88 -19.97 -7.71
CA CYS A 534 -8.49 -21.12 -7.03
C CYS A 534 -9.70 -20.68 -6.19
N LEU A 535 -10.82 -21.37 -6.30
CA LEU A 535 -12.03 -21.04 -5.58
C LEU A 535 -11.91 -21.48 -4.10
N GLY A 536 -12.08 -20.55 -3.17
CA GLY A 536 -12.07 -20.86 -1.74
C GLY A 536 -10.70 -21.03 -1.09
N TYR A 537 -9.63 -20.63 -1.78
CA TYR A 537 -8.27 -20.90 -1.32
C TYR A 537 -7.85 -19.91 -0.24
N ASN A 538 -7.60 -20.42 0.99
CA ASN A 538 -7.30 -19.61 2.18
C ASN A 538 -8.26 -18.44 2.49
N ASP A 539 -9.51 -18.48 2.01
CA ASP A 539 -10.52 -17.42 2.21
C ASP A 539 -10.61 -16.87 3.63
N ALA A 540 -10.55 -17.75 4.64
CA ALA A 540 -10.56 -17.34 6.04
C ALA A 540 -9.36 -16.45 6.43
N GLY A 541 -8.19 -16.73 5.87
CA GLY A 541 -6.97 -15.93 6.01
C GLY A 541 -7.06 -14.63 5.23
N GLU A 542 -7.61 -14.67 4.01
CA GLU A 542 -7.77 -13.47 3.16
C GLU A 542 -8.80 -12.47 3.69
N LEU A 543 -9.68 -12.91 4.59
CA LEU A 543 -10.63 -12.07 5.33
C LEU A 543 -10.06 -11.50 6.63
N LEU A 544 -8.81 -11.84 7.01
CA LEU A 544 -8.17 -11.23 8.16
C LEU A 544 -7.92 -9.74 7.90
N PRO A 545 -7.88 -8.91 8.96
CA PRO A 545 -7.49 -7.52 8.83
C PRO A 545 -6.18 -7.40 8.05
N PHE A 546 -6.13 -6.43 7.14
CA PHE A 546 -5.04 -6.17 6.20
C PHE A 546 -4.95 -7.10 4.97
N GLN A 547 -5.68 -8.22 4.84
CA GLN A 547 -5.49 -9.17 3.71
C GLN A 547 -6.35 -8.92 2.45
N ASN A 548 -7.00 -7.75 2.31
CA ASN A 548 -7.69 -7.26 1.09
C ASN A 548 -8.83 -8.11 0.47
N GLY A 549 -9.20 -9.27 1.03
CA GLY A 549 -10.37 -10.05 0.63
C GLY A 549 -10.08 -11.22 -0.33
N THR A 550 -11.13 -11.97 -0.69
CA THR A 550 -11.00 -13.23 -1.45
C THR A 550 -10.97 -13.03 -2.97
N ASN A 551 -10.65 -14.11 -3.71
CA ASN A 551 -10.61 -14.08 -5.17
C ASN A 551 -11.93 -13.60 -5.80
N GLU A 552 -13.08 -14.02 -5.27
CA GLU A 552 -14.41 -13.59 -5.76
C GLU A 552 -14.61 -12.07 -5.58
N MET A 553 -14.19 -11.53 -4.43
CA MET A 553 -14.25 -10.09 -4.16
C MET A 553 -13.32 -9.29 -5.08
N ILE A 554 -12.13 -9.82 -5.37
CA ILE A 554 -11.15 -9.15 -6.22
C ILE A 554 -11.58 -9.21 -7.69
N ALA A 555 -12.10 -10.35 -8.15
CA ALA A 555 -12.67 -10.48 -9.49
C ALA A 555 -13.82 -9.49 -9.70
N ASN A 556 -14.73 -9.39 -8.71
CA ASN A 556 -15.81 -8.41 -8.72
C ASN A 556 -15.28 -6.97 -8.86
N ARG A 557 -14.28 -6.60 -8.05
CA ARG A 557 -13.67 -5.28 -8.06
C ARG A 557 -12.99 -4.95 -9.39
N LEU A 558 -12.27 -5.90 -9.98
CA LEU A 558 -11.62 -5.72 -11.27
C LEU A 558 -12.64 -5.50 -12.39
N TYR A 559 -13.69 -6.33 -12.48
CA TYR A 559 -14.74 -6.16 -13.49
C TYR A 559 -15.51 -4.84 -13.30
N ASN A 560 -15.83 -4.45 -12.07
CA ASN A 560 -16.57 -3.22 -11.77
C ASN A 560 -15.74 -1.93 -11.96
N SER A 561 -14.42 -2.05 -12.09
CA SER A 561 -13.53 -0.93 -12.38
C SER A 561 -13.37 -0.65 -13.89
N LEU A 562 -13.86 -1.54 -14.74
CA LEU A 562 -13.85 -1.38 -16.21
C LEU A 562 -15.20 -0.82 -16.66
N GLU A 563 -15.17 0.23 -17.49
CA GLU A 563 -16.36 1.04 -17.78
C GLU A 563 -17.15 0.48 -18.96
N SER A 564 -16.46 -0.09 -19.96
CA SER A 564 -17.08 -0.60 -21.18
C SER A 564 -17.08 -2.13 -21.26
N ASP A 565 -18.03 -2.69 -22.01
CA ASP A 565 -18.07 -4.14 -22.30
C ASP A 565 -16.83 -4.59 -23.09
N GLU A 566 -16.26 -3.71 -23.92
CA GLU A 566 -15.02 -3.99 -24.63
C GLU A 566 -13.84 -4.16 -23.65
N GLU A 567 -13.69 -3.25 -22.69
CA GLU A 567 -12.69 -3.37 -21.63
C GLU A 567 -12.89 -4.64 -20.80
N LYS A 568 -14.13 -4.92 -20.37
CA LYS A 568 -14.47 -6.12 -19.62
C LYS A 568 -14.17 -7.40 -20.40
N SER A 569 -14.38 -7.42 -21.71
CA SER A 569 -14.08 -8.58 -22.57
C SER A 569 -12.59 -8.95 -22.62
N ARG A 570 -11.71 -7.99 -22.31
CA ARG A 570 -10.26 -8.19 -22.23
C ARG A 570 -9.80 -8.72 -20.88
N LEU A 571 -10.64 -8.65 -19.84
CA LEU A 571 -10.39 -9.29 -18.54
C LEU A 571 -11.11 -10.65 -18.47
N ARG A 572 -10.36 -11.71 -18.24
CA ARG A 572 -10.85 -13.09 -18.16
C ARG A 572 -10.43 -13.73 -16.85
N VAL A 573 -11.27 -13.63 -15.82
CA VAL A 573 -11.07 -14.36 -14.58
C VAL A 573 -11.70 -15.75 -14.73
N CYS A 574 -10.95 -16.80 -14.42
CA CYS A 574 -11.42 -18.19 -14.40
C CYS A 574 -11.05 -18.85 -13.07
N TYR A 575 -11.94 -19.65 -12.52
CA TYR A 575 -11.69 -20.49 -11.36
C TYR A 575 -11.21 -21.88 -11.79
N TYR A 576 -10.23 -22.41 -11.07
CA TYR A 576 -9.58 -23.69 -11.39
C TYR A 576 -10.59 -24.83 -11.51
N VAL A 577 -10.49 -25.56 -12.64
CA VAL A 577 -11.25 -26.78 -12.91
C VAL A 577 -10.26 -27.89 -13.23
N GLY A 578 -10.28 -28.96 -12.44
CA GLY A 578 -9.44 -30.14 -12.68
C GLY A 578 -9.68 -30.75 -14.07
N LYS A 579 -8.67 -31.44 -14.61
CA LYS A 579 -8.74 -32.08 -15.94
C LYS A 579 -9.86 -33.12 -16.06
N ASP A 580 -10.27 -33.69 -14.94
CA ASP A 580 -11.39 -34.64 -14.85
C ASP A 580 -12.72 -34.00 -14.45
N GLN A 581 -12.79 -32.67 -14.31
CA GLN A 581 -13.97 -31.93 -13.86
C GLN A 581 -14.53 -31.01 -14.95
N THR A 582 -15.81 -30.68 -14.84
CA THR A 582 -16.54 -29.69 -15.66
C THR A 582 -16.97 -28.44 -14.89
N ARG A 583 -16.64 -28.37 -13.60
CA ARG A 583 -16.97 -27.26 -12.70
C ARG A 583 -15.89 -27.06 -11.65
N PRO A 584 -15.67 -25.83 -11.15
CA PRO A 584 -14.73 -25.60 -10.06
C PRO A 584 -15.24 -26.25 -8.77
N ILE A 585 -14.31 -26.79 -7.98
CA ILE A 585 -14.61 -27.35 -6.66
C ILE A 585 -13.99 -26.43 -5.61
N HIS A 586 -14.81 -25.98 -4.66
CA HIS A 586 -14.34 -25.12 -3.58
C HIS A 586 -13.29 -25.84 -2.71
N ASN A 587 -12.17 -25.17 -2.42
CA ASN A 587 -11.02 -25.75 -1.69
C ASN A 587 -11.35 -26.23 -0.26
N SER A 588 -12.46 -25.80 0.34
CA SER A 588 -12.95 -26.37 1.61
C SER A 588 -13.25 -27.87 1.55
N PHE A 589 -13.54 -28.41 0.36
CA PHE A 589 -13.80 -29.83 0.16
C PHE A 589 -12.53 -30.67 0.01
N LYS A 590 -11.37 -30.04 -0.20
CA LYS A 590 -10.07 -30.71 -0.33
C LYS A 590 -10.04 -31.81 -1.40
N LYS A 591 -10.51 -31.46 -2.61
CA LYS A 591 -10.58 -32.36 -3.77
C LYS A 591 -9.75 -31.86 -4.94
N ARG A 592 -10.16 -30.79 -5.62
CA ARG A 592 -9.42 -30.29 -6.79
C ARG A 592 -9.08 -28.84 -6.54
N SER A 593 -7.86 -28.60 -6.07
CA SER A 593 -7.33 -27.26 -5.87
C SER A 593 -6.12 -27.02 -6.77
N CYS A 594 -5.72 -25.76 -6.94
CA CYS A 594 -4.52 -25.41 -7.70
C CYS A 594 -3.68 -24.44 -6.89
N HIS A 595 -2.37 -24.68 -6.88
CA HIS A 595 -1.43 -23.89 -6.11
C HIS A 595 -0.18 -23.46 -6.92
N ILE A 596 -0.26 -23.57 -8.24
CA ILE A 596 0.71 -23.01 -9.20
C ILE A 596 0.83 -21.49 -9.02
N LYS A 597 2.06 -20.93 -9.10
CA LYS A 597 2.30 -19.47 -9.20
C LYS A 597 3.11 -19.16 -10.46
N LEU A 598 2.44 -18.58 -11.45
CA LEU A 598 2.99 -18.32 -12.78
C LEU A 598 2.36 -17.05 -13.36
N MET A 599 3.19 -16.20 -13.95
CA MET A 599 2.77 -15.09 -14.82
C MET A 599 3.50 -15.20 -16.15
N ILE A 600 2.78 -15.22 -17.27
CA ILE A 600 3.33 -15.18 -18.63
C ILE A 600 2.86 -13.89 -19.29
N VAL A 601 3.78 -13.13 -19.89
CA VAL A 601 3.47 -11.86 -20.55
C VAL A 601 3.95 -11.89 -22.00
N ASP A 602 3.02 -11.55 -22.89
CA ASP A 602 3.17 -11.51 -24.35
C ASP A 602 3.72 -12.80 -24.98
N GLN A 603 3.59 -13.93 -24.26
CA GLN A 603 4.24 -15.21 -24.57
C GLN A 603 5.76 -15.07 -24.78
N GLN A 604 6.39 -14.03 -24.23
CA GLN A 604 7.82 -13.75 -24.39
C GLN A 604 8.57 -13.97 -23.08
N ILE A 605 8.06 -13.40 -21.98
CA ILE A 605 8.65 -13.57 -20.65
C ILE A 605 7.69 -14.30 -19.73
N ALA A 606 8.23 -14.99 -18.73
CA ALA A 606 7.44 -15.53 -17.65
C ALA A 606 8.14 -15.35 -16.30
N ILE A 607 7.34 -15.23 -15.24
CA ILE A 607 7.79 -15.22 -13.85
C ILE A 607 7.13 -16.41 -13.16
N GLN A 608 7.95 -17.37 -12.73
CA GLN A 608 7.50 -18.58 -12.04
C GLN A 608 8.23 -18.72 -10.70
N GLY A 609 7.51 -19.17 -9.68
CA GLY A 609 8.12 -19.43 -8.39
C GLY A 609 7.12 -19.71 -7.29
N ASN A 610 7.31 -19.01 -6.17
CA ASN A 610 6.66 -19.30 -4.90
C ASN A 610 5.70 -18.21 -4.43
N GLY A 611 5.89 -16.98 -4.90
CA GLY A 611 5.07 -15.85 -4.50
C GLY A 611 3.65 -15.94 -5.04
N ASN A 612 2.66 -15.98 -4.15
CA ASN A 612 1.29 -15.69 -4.55
C ASN A 612 1.18 -14.21 -4.94
N LEU A 613 0.10 -13.86 -5.64
CA LEU A 613 -0.24 -12.47 -5.91
C LEU A 613 -1.19 -11.90 -4.82
N ASP A 614 -1.08 -12.45 -3.60
CA ASP A 614 -1.82 -12.02 -2.42
C ASP A 614 -1.00 -11.06 -1.55
N THR A 615 -1.69 -10.44 -0.59
CA THR A 615 -1.11 -9.46 0.32
C THR A 615 0.06 -10.05 1.10
N GLN A 616 -0.03 -11.29 1.55
CA GLN A 616 1.00 -11.94 2.34
C GLN A 616 2.31 -12.10 1.54
N SER A 617 2.27 -12.67 0.34
CA SER A 617 3.44 -12.81 -0.55
C SER A 617 3.95 -11.48 -1.09
N PHE A 618 3.06 -10.51 -1.30
CA PHE A 618 3.45 -9.20 -1.82
C PHE A 618 4.13 -8.30 -0.78
N PHE A 619 3.83 -8.45 0.51
CA PHE A 619 4.32 -7.54 1.55
C PHE A 619 5.20 -8.18 2.64
N HIS A 620 5.15 -9.49 2.87
CA HIS A 620 5.71 -10.04 4.13
C HIS A 620 6.56 -11.30 3.95
N SER A 621 6.20 -12.19 3.03
CA SER A 621 6.91 -13.47 2.88
C SER A 621 8.28 -13.32 2.21
N GLN A 622 9.24 -14.17 2.61
CA GLN A 622 10.42 -14.44 1.79
C GLN A 622 10.01 -15.34 0.63
N GLU A 623 10.33 -14.95 -0.58
CA GLU A 623 9.93 -15.65 -1.80
C GLU A 623 11.12 -15.81 -2.73
N ILE A 624 11.12 -16.89 -3.52
CA ILE A 624 12.07 -17.10 -4.61
C ILE A 624 11.32 -17.33 -5.91
N ASN A 625 11.69 -16.58 -6.95
CA ASN A 625 11.09 -16.65 -8.28
C ASN A 625 12.15 -16.45 -9.35
N VAL A 626 11.87 -16.97 -10.55
CA VAL A 626 12.71 -16.79 -11.73
C VAL A 626 11.91 -16.09 -12.82
N LEU A 627 12.49 -15.01 -13.35
CA LEU A 627 12.09 -14.36 -14.58
C LEU A 627 12.85 -15.02 -15.73
N ILE A 628 12.13 -15.50 -16.73
CA ILE A 628 12.69 -16.13 -17.93
C ILE A 628 12.34 -15.30 -19.18
N ASP A 629 13.25 -15.28 -20.16
CA ASP A 629 13.06 -14.64 -21.46
C ASP A 629 13.16 -15.66 -22.59
N SER A 630 12.05 -16.38 -22.83
CA SER A 630 12.00 -17.42 -23.85
C SER A 630 10.57 -17.67 -24.33
N GLU A 631 10.32 -17.35 -25.60
CA GLU A 631 9.03 -17.59 -26.23
C GLU A 631 8.70 -19.09 -26.32
N MET A 632 9.71 -19.94 -26.56
CA MET A 632 9.56 -21.39 -26.57
C MET A 632 8.99 -21.89 -25.25
N VAL A 633 9.62 -21.50 -24.14
CA VAL A 633 9.22 -21.95 -22.80
C VAL A 633 7.85 -21.37 -22.43
N CYS A 634 7.60 -20.08 -22.72
CA CYS A 634 6.30 -19.45 -22.44
C CYS A 634 5.15 -20.15 -23.18
N ARG A 635 5.35 -20.51 -24.45
CA ARG A 635 4.36 -21.28 -25.23
C ARG A 635 4.16 -22.68 -24.65
N ALA A 636 5.25 -23.39 -24.39
CA ALA A 636 5.21 -24.74 -23.82
C ALA A 636 4.49 -24.78 -22.46
N TRP A 637 4.78 -23.81 -21.58
CA TRP A 637 4.10 -23.68 -20.29
C TRP A 637 2.61 -23.37 -20.44
N THR A 638 2.24 -22.45 -21.34
CA THR A 638 0.82 -22.16 -21.61
C THR A 638 0.08 -23.40 -22.11
N GLU A 639 0.71 -24.18 -22.99
CA GLU A 639 0.14 -25.43 -23.49
C GLU A 639 0.02 -26.48 -22.39
N LEU A 640 1.09 -26.71 -21.62
CA LEU A 640 1.12 -27.68 -20.52
C LEU A 640 0.04 -27.40 -19.47
N ILE A 641 -0.08 -26.13 -19.08
CA ILE A 641 -1.07 -25.66 -18.13
C ILE A 641 -2.48 -25.96 -18.64
N ASN A 642 -2.82 -25.60 -19.88
CA ASN A 642 -4.14 -25.87 -20.45
C ASN A 642 -4.37 -27.35 -20.76
N ARG A 643 -3.32 -28.14 -20.98
CA ARG A 643 -3.43 -29.58 -21.21
C ARG A 643 -3.79 -30.34 -19.93
N ASN A 644 -3.27 -29.90 -18.78
CA ASN A 644 -3.41 -30.62 -17.51
C ASN A 644 -4.54 -30.10 -16.61
N GLN A 645 -5.42 -29.24 -17.12
CA GLN A 645 -6.61 -28.74 -16.42
C GLN A 645 -7.70 -28.30 -17.41
N ASN A 646 -8.96 -28.21 -16.98
CA ASN A 646 -10.06 -27.72 -17.82
C ASN A 646 -10.47 -26.27 -17.52
N THR A 647 -9.67 -25.54 -16.75
CA THR A 647 -9.94 -24.15 -16.31
C THR A 647 -10.33 -23.21 -17.45
N ALA A 648 -9.61 -23.24 -18.58
CA ALA A 648 -9.92 -22.38 -19.72
C ALA A 648 -11.30 -22.65 -20.34
N LYS A 649 -11.75 -23.90 -20.26
CA LYS A 649 -12.98 -24.39 -20.90
C LYS A 649 -14.21 -24.18 -20.00
N TYR A 650 -14.06 -24.46 -18.71
CA TYR A 650 -15.19 -24.50 -17.78
C TYR A 650 -15.10 -23.50 -16.64
N GLY A 651 -13.97 -22.84 -16.43
CA GLY A 651 -13.72 -22.03 -15.24
C GLY A 651 -14.18 -20.58 -15.31
N ALA A 652 -14.69 -20.09 -16.45
CA ALA A 652 -14.95 -18.66 -16.65
C ALA A 652 -15.89 -18.06 -15.59
N ALA A 653 -15.48 -16.95 -14.97
CA ALA A 653 -16.30 -16.17 -14.07
C ALA A 653 -17.23 -15.23 -14.86
N SER A 654 -18.36 -14.89 -14.25
CA SER A 654 -19.29 -13.87 -14.73
C SER A 654 -18.64 -12.49 -14.65
N ALA A 655 -18.65 -11.75 -15.77
CA ALA A 655 -18.18 -10.35 -15.79
C ALA A 655 -19.12 -9.38 -15.03
N LYS A 656 -20.30 -9.85 -14.59
CA LYS A 656 -21.26 -9.03 -13.83
C LYS A 656 -20.89 -8.92 -12.36
N ASP A 657 -20.38 -10.01 -11.78
CA ASP A 657 -20.14 -10.10 -10.34
C ASP A 657 -18.81 -10.78 -9.97
N GLY A 658 -18.04 -11.27 -10.94
CA GLY A 658 -16.76 -11.94 -10.71
C GLY A 658 -16.88 -13.36 -10.15
N CYS A 659 -18.09 -13.92 -10.04
CA CYS A 659 -18.32 -15.26 -9.50
C CYS A 659 -18.50 -16.29 -10.62
N TRP A 660 -18.23 -17.57 -10.33
CA TRP A 660 -18.58 -18.65 -11.27
C TRP A 660 -20.05 -19.03 -11.10
N HIS A 661 -20.74 -19.27 -12.21
CA HIS A 661 -22.13 -19.73 -12.23
C HIS A 661 -22.24 -20.98 -13.09
N ASP A 662 -22.98 -21.97 -12.61
CA ASP A 662 -23.24 -23.19 -13.38
C ASP A 662 -24.00 -22.84 -14.67
N PRO A 663 -23.49 -23.15 -15.87
CA PRO A 663 -24.11 -22.71 -17.12
C PRO A 663 -25.53 -23.24 -17.37
N LYS A 664 -25.97 -24.28 -16.64
CA LYS A 664 -27.30 -24.87 -16.79
C LYS A 664 -28.28 -24.37 -15.72
N THR A 665 -27.80 -24.15 -14.50
CA THR A 665 -28.65 -23.83 -13.34
C THR A 665 -28.51 -22.40 -12.84
N ASP A 666 -27.47 -21.69 -13.26
CA ASP A 666 -27.07 -20.34 -12.80
C ASP A 666 -26.68 -20.26 -11.31
N GLU A 667 -26.59 -21.42 -10.64
CA GLU A 667 -26.18 -21.51 -9.23
C GLU A 667 -24.67 -21.33 -9.05
N ILE A 668 -24.27 -20.69 -7.95
CA ILE A 668 -22.88 -20.60 -7.54
C ILE A 668 -22.41 -21.92 -6.89
N PRO A 669 -21.12 -22.28 -6.97
CA PRO A 669 -20.62 -23.51 -6.36
C PRO A 669 -20.86 -23.54 -4.85
N PRO A 670 -21.21 -24.72 -4.28
CA PRO A 670 -21.32 -24.86 -2.84
C PRO A 670 -20.03 -24.41 -2.13
N GLY A 671 -20.18 -23.63 -1.05
CA GLY A 671 -19.05 -23.11 -0.28
C GLY A 671 -18.57 -21.72 -0.71
N SER A 672 -18.90 -21.26 -1.93
CA SER A 672 -18.61 -19.89 -2.39
C SER A 672 -19.15 -18.84 -1.42
N MET A 673 -18.40 -17.76 -1.26
CA MET A 673 -18.82 -16.62 -0.44
C MET A 673 -19.49 -15.53 -1.28
N GLY A 674 -19.22 -15.50 -2.58
CA GLY A 674 -19.75 -14.51 -3.49
C GLY A 674 -19.06 -13.14 -3.36
N PRO A 675 -19.60 -12.10 -4.02
CA PRO A 675 -18.91 -10.83 -4.19
C PRO A 675 -19.02 -9.89 -2.98
N VAL A 676 -19.98 -10.14 -2.07
CA VAL A 676 -20.28 -9.25 -0.95
C VAL A 676 -19.86 -9.92 0.37
N PRO A 677 -18.92 -9.34 1.13
CA PRO A 677 -18.57 -9.87 2.44
C PRO A 677 -19.77 -9.71 3.40
N GLY A 678 -20.38 -10.82 3.81
CA GLY A 678 -21.45 -10.81 4.81
C GLY A 678 -21.00 -10.15 6.12
N ARG A 679 -21.95 -9.53 6.85
CA ARG A 679 -21.70 -8.99 8.20
C ARG A 679 -21.04 -10.08 9.05
N PHE A 680 -19.85 -9.81 9.61
CA PHE A 680 -19.00 -10.73 10.41
C PHE A 680 -18.14 -11.77 9.66
N SER A 681 -17.84 -11.58 8.37
CA SER A 681 -16.89 -12.45 7.64
C SER A 681 -15.50 -12.57 8.31
N TRP A 682 -14.98 -11.48 8.92
CA TRP A 682 -13.73 -11.48 9.69
C TRP A 682 -13.80 -12.36 10.96
N ALA A 683 -14.98 -12.54 11.56
CA ALA A 683 -15.17 -13.43 12.71
C ALA A 683 -15.10 -14.91 12.29
N LYS A 684 -15.52 -15.25 11.07
CA LYS A 684 -15.24 -16.57 10.46
C LYS A 684 -13.73 -16.77 10.26
N GLY A 685 -12.98 -15.73 9.89
CA GLY A 685 -11.51 -15.75 9.85
C GLY A 685 -10.84 -15.97 11.21
N ALA A 686 -11.32 -15.29 12.26
CA ALA A 686 -10.83 -15.45 13.63
C ALA A 686 -11.20 -16.82 14.26
N ILE A 687 -12.38 -17.36 13.94
CA ILE A 687 -12.81 -18.71 14.34
C ILE A 687 -12.05 -19.78 13.55
N GLY A 688 -11.79 -19.58 12.25
CA GLY A 688 -10.92 -20.45 11.44
C GLY A 688 -9.48 -20.51 11.95
N ARG A 689 -9.00 -19.45 12.61
CA ARG A 689 -7.69 -19.43 13.29
C ARG A 689 -7.68 -20.22 14.60
N ARG A 690 -8.82 -20.37 15.29
CA ARG A 690 -8.99 -21.20 16.51
C ARG A 690 -9.50 -22.62 16.21
N CYS A 691 -10.16 -22.81 15.08
CA CYS A 691 -10.53 -24.08 14.48
C CYS A 691 -9.70 -24.27 13.21
N SER A 692 -8.39 -24.33 13.41
CA SER A 692 -7.52 -25.17 12.59
C SER A 692 -7.47 -26.53 13.29
N PRO A 693 -8.18 -27.54 12.77
CA PRO A 693 -7.74 -28.91 12.94
C PRO A 693 -7.24 -29.39 11.58
N GLN A 694 -5.93 -29.32 11.36
CA GLN A 694 -5.23 -30.52 10.89
C GLN A 694 -4.67 -31.25 12.13
N THR A 695 -5.60 -31.66 13.00
CA THR A 695 -5.41 -32.78 13.91
C THR A 695 -6.34 -33.87 13.41
N SER A 696 -5.76 -34.89 12.79
CA SER A 696 -6.45 -36.16 12.60
C SER A 696 -6.86 -36.70 13.97
N ALA A 697 -8.07 -37.24 14.03
CA ALA A 697 -8.64 -37.83 15.22
C ALA A 697 -7.77 -38.99 15.74
N ASN A 698 -7.33 -38.89 17.00
CA ASN A 698 -7.25 -39.94 18.02
C ASN A 698 -6.21 -39.54 19.08
N ASP A 699 -6.67 -39.28 20.30
CA ASP A 699 -6.10 -39.75 21.59
C ASP A 699 -6.81 -39.03 22.77
N GLY A 700 -7.33 -39.81 23.72
CA GLY A 700 -8.14 -39.36 24.87
C GLY A 700 -7.32 -38.95 26.11
N PRO A 701 -7.89 -38.94 27.33
CA PRO A 701 -9.26 -38.59 27.71
C PRO A 701 -9.25 -37.48 28.78
N TYR A 702 -9.00 -36.22 28.42
CA TYR A 702 -9.31 -35.08 29.29
C TYR A 702 -9.71 -33.89 28.42
N SER A 703 -10.95 -33.90 27.91
CA SER A 703 -11.43 -32.84 27.03
C SER A 703 -12.54 -32.03 27.69
N VAL A 704 -12.38 -30.71 27.57
CA VAL A 704 -13.24 -29.60 28.00
C VAL A 704 -14.62 -29.62 27.30
N ARG A 705 -14.97 -30.69 26.56
CA ARG A 705 -16.28 -30.89 25.92
C ARG A 705 -17.45 -30.99 26.90
N HIS A 706 -17.23 -31.39 28.15
CA HIS A 706 -18.33 -31.62 29.10
C HIS A 706 -18.95 -30.34 29.69
N CYS A 707 -18.24 -29.20 29.69
CA CYS A 707 -18.77 -27.95 30.27
C CYS A 707 -19.57 -27.11 29.25
N ILE A 708 -19.31 -27.26 27.95
CA ILE A 708 -19.97 -26.47 26.89
C ILE A 708 -21.27 -27.15 26.40
N HIS A 709 -21.38 -28.48 26.51
CA HIS A 709 -22.57 -29.20 26.08
C HIS A 709 -23.82 -28.88 26.94
N SER A 710 -23.64 -28.55 28.23
CA SER A 710 -24.75 -28.21 29.14
C SER A 710 -25.35 -26.81 28.91
N ILE A 711 -24.65 -25.90 28.22
CA ILE A 711 -25.14 -24.55 27.91
C ILE A 711 -25.89 -24.55 26.57
N LEU A 712 -25.46 -25.38 25.61
CA LEU A 712 -26.03 -25.43 24.26
C LEU A 712 -27.35 -26.20 24.15
N THR A 713 -27.68 -27.10 25.10
CA THR A 713 -28.93 -27.87 25.06
C THR A 713 -30.17 -27.10 25.55
N LYS A 714 -30.01 -25.92 26.17
CA LYS A 714 -31.15 -25.10 26.64
C LYS A 714 -31.71 -24.11 25.63
N ILE A 715 -31.14 -24.01 24.42
CA ILE A 715 -31.56 -23.02 23.41
C ILE A 715 -32.33 -23.64 22.22
N HIS A 716 -32.45 -24.96 22.12
CA HIS A 716 -32.87 -25.62 20.86
C HIS A 716 -34.28 -26.23 20.78
N ASN A 717 -35.23 -25.82 21.62
CA ASN A 717 -36.62 -26.30 21.49
C ASN A 717 -37.64 -25.16 21.62
N GLN A 718 -38.03 -24.54 20.50
CA GLN A 718 -39.42 -24.11 20.24
C GLN A 718 -39.71 -24.08 18.73
N PRO A 719 -40.90 -24.53 18.29
CA PRO A 719 -41.24 -24.68 16.88
C PRO A 719 -41.74 -23.37 16.25
N GLU A 720 -41.64 -23.36 14.92
CA GLU A 720 -42.04 -22.33 13.96
C GLU A 720 -43.35 -21.61 14.29
N THR A 721 -43.28 -20.28 14.42
CA THR A 721 -44.26 -19.36 13.85
C THR A 721 -43.54 -18.10 13.38
N TYR A 722 -43.58 -17.86 12.07
CA TYR A 722 -43.06 -16.66 11.44
C TYR A 722 -43.90 -15.46 11.88
N ARG A 723 -43.36 -14.61 12.76
CA ARG A 723 -43.77 -13.22 12.91
C ARG A 723 -42.54 -12.32 12.76
N PRO A 724 -42.63 -11.19 12.05
CA PRO A 724 -41.51 -10.28 11.88
C PRO A 724 -41.09 -9.79 13.27
N ARG A 725 -39.86 -10.06 13.70
CA ARG A 725 -39.29 -9.33 14.83
C ARG A 725 -38.88 -7.97 14.32
N ASP A 726 -39.54 -6.96 14.86
CA ASP A 726 -39.29 -5.55 14.65
C ASP A 726 -37.78 -5.25 14.59
N ALA A 727 -37.41 -4.47 13.58
CA ALA A 727 -36.17 -3.75 13.56
C ALA A 727 -36.08 -2.92 14.85
N MET A 728 -35.25 -3.34 15.80
CA MET A 728 -34.60 -2.35 16.63
C MET A 728 -33.71 -1.53 15.69
N SER A 729 -34.27 -0.40 15.24
CA SER A 729 -33.54 0.70 14.62
C SER A 729 -32.23 0.88 15.37
N ARG A 730 -31.10 0.51 14.74
CA ARG A 730 -29.80 0.91 15.26
C ARG A 730 -29.72 2.42 15.02
N THR A 731 -29.83 3.19 16.08
CA THR A 731 -29.71 4.64 16.06
C THR A 731 -28.33 5.05 15.57
N TYR A 732 -28.26 6.09 14.74
CA TYR A 732 -26.98 6.67 14.32
C TYR A 732 -26.19 7.19 15.52
N ASP A 733 -24.86 7.15 15.42
CA ASP A 733 -23.94 7.67 16.42
C ASP A 733 -24.28 9.12 16.79
N GLN A 734 -24.30 9.41 18.09
CA GLN A 734 -24.81 10.67 18.62
C GLN A 734 -24.14 11.92 18.00
N PRO A 735 -22.81 11.98 17.78
CA PRO A 735 -22.18 13.15 17.15
C PRO A 735 -22.65 13.42 15.71
N ILE A 736 -23.12 12.41 14.98
CA ILE A 736 -23.72 12.56 13.64
C ILE A 736 -25.09 13.24 13.77
N ARG A 737 -25.88 12.79 14.75
CA ARG A 737 -27.23 13.32 15.02
C ARG A 737 -27.15 14.75 15.53
N ASP A 738 -26.24 15.05 16.45
CA ASP A 738 -26.07 16.38 17.03
C ASP A 738 -25.77 17.44 15.95
N VAL A 739 -24.95 17.08 14.96
CA VAL A 739 -24.65 17.95 13.82
C VAL A 739 -25.91 18.25 13.00
N VAL A 740 -26.69 17.21 12.67
CA VAL A 740 -27.93 17.40 11.89
C VAL A 740 -29.00 18.13 12.69
N ASP A 741 -29.18 17.80 13.97
CA ASP A 741 -30.10 18.49 14.87
C ASP A 741 -29.75 19.98 14.96
N TYR A 742 -28.47 20.32 15.07
CA TYR A 742 -28.04 21.72 15.04
C TYR A 742 -28.35 22.39 13.69
N VAL A 743 -28.09 21.74 12.55
CA VAL A 743 -28.40 22.35 11.25
C VAL A 743 -29.91 22.52 11.02
N TYR A 744 -30.73 21.55 11.41
CA TYR A 744 -32.16 21.54 11.07
C TYR A 744 -33.05 22.22 12.12
N LYS A 745 -32.66 22.23 13.40
CA LYS A 745 -33.54 22.64 14.50
C LYS A 745 -33.07 23.87 15.25
N TYR A 746 -31.77 24.14 15.30
CA TYR A 746 -31.26 25.33 15.97
C TYR A 746 -31.63 26.59 15.20
N GLN A 747 -32.31 27.53 15.86
CA GLN A 747 -32.66 28.83 15.30
C GLN A 747 -31.65 29.87 15.79
N LEU A 748 -31.16 30.69 14.85
CA LEU A 748 -30.31 31.82 15.21
C LEU A 748 -31.17 32.91 15.86
N ASP A 749 -30.57 33.66 16.78
CA ASP A 749 -31.22 34.85 17.33
C ASP A 749 -31.22 35.95 16.26
N GLU A 750 -32.37 36.16 15.63
CA GLU A 750 -32.53 37.14 14.56
C GLU A 750 -32.28 38.58 15.04
N ASP A 751 -32.49 38.86 16.33
CA ASP A 751 -32.33 40.19 16.92
C ASP A 751 -30.86 40.48 17.31
N ASP A 752 -29.99 39.47 17.33
CA ASP A 752 -28.57 39.64 17.63
C ASP A 752 -27.76 40.04 16.39
N GLU A 753 -27.70 41.35 16.16
CA GLU A 753 -26.95 41.95 15.06
C GLU A 753 -25.44 41.64 15.08
N THR A 754 -24.89 41.18 16.21
CA THR A 754 -23.47 40.77 16.26
C THR A 754 -23.21 39.52 15.42
N ILE A 755 -24.18 38.60 15.34
CA ILE A 755 -24.10 37.39 14.51
C ILE A 755 -24.03 37.81 13.04
N TRP A 756 -25.00 38.63 12.61
CA TRP A 756 -25.14 39.03 11.22
C TRP A 756 -23.99 39.90 10.75
N LYS A 757 -23.52 40.83 11.59
CA LYS A 757 -22.34 41.64 11.29
C LYS A 757 -21.10 40.77 11.08
N SER A 758 -20.87 39.77 11.93
CA SER A 758 -19.72 38.87 11.81
C SER A 758 -19.83 37.94 10.60
N ALA A 759 -21.03 37.42 10.32
CA ALA A 759 -21.29 36.59 9.14
C ALA A 759 -21.08 37.38 7.84
N ARG A 760 -21.63 38.60 7.73
CA ARG A 760 -21.41 39.48 6.56
C ARG A 760 -19.94 39.85 6.39
N THR A 761 -19.24 40.13 7.49
CA THR A 761 -17.81 40.42 7.46
C THR A 761 -17.02 39.20 6.93
N SER A 762 -17.36 37.99 7.38
CA SER A 762 -16.73 36.74 6.92
C SER A 762 -16.99 36.45 5.45
N LEU A 763 -18.23 36.66 4.98
CA LEU A 763 -18.59 36.51 3.58
C LEU A 763 -17.82 37.49 2.67
N LEU A 764 -17.72 38.75 3.08
CA LEU A 764 -16.95 39.76 2.36
C LEU A 764 -15.46 39.40 2.34
N ASP A 765 -14.88 39.00 3.47
CA ASP A 765 -13.47 38.58 3.52
C ASP A 765 -13.18 37.42 2.55
N ALA A 766 -13.98 36.36 2.59
CA ALA A 766 -13.80 35.17 1.76
C ALA A 766 -13.96 35.47 0.26
N THR A 767 -15.00 36.22 -0.12
CA THR A 767 -15.23 36.61 -1.54
C THR A 767 -14.16 37.58 -2.03
N GLY A 768 -13.69 38.50 -1.18
CA GLY A 768 -12.53 39.35 -1.49
C GLY A 768 -11.28 38.52 -1.74
N CYS A 769 -10.98 37.54 -0.90
CA CYS A 769 -9.87 36.60 -1.11
C CYS A 769 -10.01 35.81 -2.41
N ALA A 770 -11.22 35.36 -2.76
CA ALA A 770 -11.47 34.67 -4.02
C ALA A 770 -11.09 35.53 -5.24
N ILE A 771 -11.48 36.80 -5.26
CA ILE A 771 -11.16 37.72 -6.35
C ILE A 771 -9.67 38.09 -6.38
N GLU A 772 -9.05 38.29 -5.22
CA GLU A 772 -7.59 38.49 -5.14
C GLU A 772 -6.83 37.31 -5.75
N THR A 773 -7.19 36.08 -5.38
CA THR A 773 -6.57 34.86 -5.92
C THR A 773 -6.80 34.77 -7.43
N ALA A 774 -8.03 34.96 -7.90
CA ALA A 774 -8.37 34.91 -9.33
C ALA A 774 -7.57 35.92 -10.14
N ALA A 775 -7.38 37.13 -9.62
CA ALA A 775 -6.65 38.20 -10.31
C ALA A 775 -5.14 37.99 -10.29
N THR A 776 -4.58 37.57 -9.16
CA THR A 776 -3.14 37.66 -8.90
C THR A 776 -2.38 36.35 -9.07
N SER A 777 -3.04 35.18 -8.99
CA SER A 777 -2.36 33.89 -9.03
C SER A 777 -2.56 33.17 -10.38
N THR A 778 -1.56 33.22 -11.26
CA THR A 778 -1.53 32.46 -12.51
C THR A 778 -1.57 30.95 -12.27
N THR A 779 -0.81 30.46 -11.29
CA THR A 779 -0.76 29.03 -10.96
C THR A 779 -2.10 28.51 -10.47
N CYS A 780 -2.83 29.28 -9.67
CA CYS A 780 -4.18 28.91 -9.24
C CYS A 780 -5.15 28.82 -10.42
N ARG A 781 -5.11 29.81 -11.33
CA ARG A 781 -6.02 29.86 -12.49
C ARG A 781 -5.95 28.61 -13.38
N ASN A 782 -4.80 27.93 -13.43
CA ASN A 782 -4.64 26.70 -14.21
C ASN A 782 -5.51 25.52 -13.73
N PHE A 783 -6.03 25.59 -12.50
CA PHE A 783 -6.88 24.54 -11.93
C PHE A 783 -8.39 24.86 -12.04
N LEU A 784 -8.75 26.09 -12.45
CA LEU A 784 -10.13 26.55 -12.57
C LEU A 784 -10.79 26.05 -13.86
N GLY A 785 -12.12 26.01 -13.87
CA GLY A 785 -12.90 25.65 -15.07
C GLY A 785 -13.08 24.15 -15.27
N PRO A 786 -13.82 23.71 -16.29
CA PRO A 786 -14.19 22.31 -16.41
C PRO A 786 -12.97 21.43 -16.75
N MET A 787 -12.93 20.21 -16.19
CA MET A 787 -11.82 19.25 -16.39
C MET A 787 -11.64 18.85 -17.87
N THR A 788 -12.74 18.84 -18.61
CA THR A 788 -12.81 18.64 -20.05
C THR A 788 -13.67 19.77 -20.63
N LYS A 789 -13.56 20.03 -21.94
CA LYS A 789 -14.44 21.02 -22.59
C LYS A 789 -15.90 20.58 -22.48
N THR A 790 -16.66 21.24 -21.62
CA THR A 790 -18.06 20.91 -21.31
C THR A 790 -18.84 22.19 -21.05
N THR A 791 -20.11 22.19 -21.43
CA THR A 791 -21.07 23.27 -21.13
C THR A 791 -22.07 22.73 -20.12
N VAL A 792 -22.27 23.45 -19.01
CA VAL A 792 -23.23 23.07 -17.97
C VAL A 792 -24.34 24.13 -17.90
N PRO A 793 -25.53 23.84 -18.46
CA PRO A 793 -26.69 24.74 -18.35
C PRO A 793 -26.97 25.07 -16.88
N ASN A 794 -27.19 26.35 -16.60
CA ASN A 794 -27.45 26.85 -15.24
C ASN A 794 -26.42 26.45 -14.18
N GLY A 795 -25.24 26.00 -14.60
CA GLY A 795 -24.13 25.66 -13.71
C GLY A 795 -23.63 26.87 -12.94
N PHE A 796 -22.84 26.60 -11.90
CA PHE A 796 -22.22 27.63 -11.08
C PHE A 796 -21.27 28.49 -11.91
N LYS A 797 -21.44 29.81 -11.84
CA LYS A 797 -20.52 30.75 -12.47
C LYS A 797 -19.39 31.09 -11.49
N VAL A 798 -18.15 30.78 -11.87
CA VAL A 798 -16.99 30.95 -10.99
C VAL A 798 -16.60 32.43 -10.91
N PRO A 799 -16.65 33.06 -9.71
CA PRO A 799 -16.36 34.49 -9.52
C PRO A 799 -15.04 34.94 -10.14
N GLY A 800 -15.06 36.08 -10.84
CA GLY A 800 -13.86 36.64 -11.49
C GLY A 800 -13.42 35.91 -12.77
N THR A 801 -14.22 34.98 -13.30
CA THR A 801 -13.89 34.23 -14.53
C THR A 801 -15.08 34.15 -15.48
N ASP A 802 -14.86 33.61 -16.67
CA ASP A 802 -15.90 33.24 -17.64
C ASP A 802 -16.35 31.77 -17.53
N HIS A 803 -15.87 31.05 -16.51
CA HIS A 803 -16.19 29.64 -16.33
C HIS A 803 -17.58 29.44 -15.74
N GLN A 804 -18.31 28.49 -16.34
CA GLN A 804 -19.55 27.95 -15.82
C GLN A 804 -19.42 26.43 -15.71
N VAL A 805 -19.56 25.89 -14.51
CA VAL A 805 -19.22 24.49 -14.17
C VAL A 805 -20.32 23.81 -13.35
N ASP A 806 -20.27 22.48 -13.27
CA ASP A 806 -21.16 21.70 -12.39
C ASP A 806 -20.87 21.98 -10.91
N THR A 807 -21.80 21.61 -10.03
CA THR A 807 -21.72 21.95 -8.60
C THR A 807 -20.52 21.32 -7.87
N PRO A 808 -20.13 20.04 -8.06
CA PRO A 808 -18.87 19.53 -7.54
C PRO A 808 -17.64 20.32 -8.00
N LYS A 809 -17.53 20.66 -9.29
CA LYS A 809 -16.38 21.44 -9.78
C LYS A 809 -16.44 22.89 -9.29
N GLY A 810 -17.61 23.49 -9.24
CA GLY A 810 -17.82 24.82 -8.67
C GLY A 810 -17.41 24.89 -7.20
N ALA A 811 -17.68 23.81 -6.45
CA ALA A 811 -17.25 23.71 -5.06
C ALA A 811 -15.74 23.62 -4.88
N PHE A 812 -15.07 22.87 -5.76
CA PHE A 812 -13.62 22.87 -5.83
C PHE A 812 -13.07 24.25 -6.20
N ASP A 813 -13.62 24.90 -7.23
CA ASP A 813 -13.10 26.16 -7.77
C ASP A 813 -13.26 27.32 -6.81
N LEU A 814 -14.43 27.47 -6.19
CA LEU A 814 -14.62 28.52 -5.21
C LEU A 814 -13.80 28.27 -3.95
N GLY A 815 -13.77 27.03 -3.44
CA GLY A 815 -12.96 26.68 -2.27
C GLY A 815 -11.46 26.87 -2.51
N LEU A 816 -10.98 26.54 -3.71
CA LEU A 816 -9.62 26.83 -4.17
C LEU A 816 -9.36 28.35 -4.17
N LEU A 817 -10.23 29.15 -4.77
CA LEU A 817 -10.06 30.61 -4.86
C LEU A 817 -10.01 31.28 -3.49
N ILE A 818 -10.88 30.86 -2.56
CA ILE A 818 -10.91 31.39 -1.18
C ILE A 818 -9.59 31.06 -0.46
N ARG A 819 -9.09 29.82 -0.60
CA ARG A 819 -8.04 29.26 0.26
C ARG A 819 -6.61 29.43 -0.26
N TYR A 820 -6.40 29.54 -1.58
CA TYR A 820 -5.09 29.33 -2.21
C TYR A 820 -3.96 30.22 -1.67
N LEU A 821 -4.23 31.51 -1.49
CA LEU A 821 -3.26 32.49 -0.99
C LEU A 821 -3.14 32.51 0.54
N ASP A 822 -3.87 31.64 1.24
CA ASP A 822 -3.91 31.58 2.71
C ASP A 822 -4.26 32.92 3.36
N HIS A 823 -5.06 33.75 2.68
CA HIS A 823 -5.41 35.10 3.13
C HIS A 823 -6.83 35.16 3.73
N ASN A 824 -7.59 34.06 3.71
CA ASN A 824 -8.92 33.97 4.30
C ASN A 824 -8.86 33.85 5.83
N ASP A 825 -10.04 33.84 6.47
CA ASP A 825 -10.17 33.71 7.93
C ASP A 825 -9.48 32.46 8.50
N ALA A 826 -9.25 32.46 9.81
CA ALA A 826 -8.64 31.35 10.53
C ALA A 826 -9.25 31.20 11.92
N LEU A 827 -9.21 29.98 12.44
CA LEU A 827 -9.54 29.70 13.82
C LEU A 827 -8.61 28.60 14.36
N GLY A 828 -7.96 28.90 15.48
CA GLY A 828 -7.06 27.98 16.16
C GLY A 828 -7.75 27.19 17.26
N GLY A 829 -7.23 26.02 17.62
CA GLY A 829 -7.72 25.13 18.66
C GLY A 829 -6.70 24.02 18.90
N ALA A 830 -7.15 22.87 19.39
CA ALA A 830 -6.37 21.63 19.33
C ALA A 830 -6.11 21.20 17.86
N GLU A 831 -7.05 21.50 16.97
CA GLU A 831 -6.87 21.52 15.53
C GLU A 831 -6.96 22.96 14.99
N TRP A 832 -6.37 23.21 13.82
CA TRP A 832 -6.39 24.50 13.14
C TRP A 832 -7.15 24.40 11.83
N GLY A 833 -7.92 25.43 11.48
CA GLY A 833 -8.63 25.44 10.21
C GLY A 833 -9.17 26.80 9.80
N HIS A 834 -9.81 26.82 8.64
CA HIS A 834 -10.38 28.01 8.02
C HIS A 834 -11.87 27.77 7.77
N PRO A 835 -12.76 28.27 8.64
CA PRO A 835 -14.19 28.04 8.49
C PRO A 835 -14.78 28.57 7.18
N SER A 836 -14.20 29.63 6.60
CA SER A 836 -14.63 30.17 5.29
C SER A 836 -14.52 29.19 4.14
N ASP A 837 -13.71 28.14 4.26
CA ASP A 837 -13.56 27.11 3.23
C ASP A 837 -14.88 26.40 2.92
N ASN A 838 -15.81 26.32 3.88
CA ASN A 838 -17.14 25.73 3.70
C ASN A 838 -18.01 26.51 2.70
N LEU A 839 -17.73 27.81 2.49
CA LEU A 839 -18.42 28.60 1.48
C LEU A 839 -18.15 28.07 0.07
N GLY A 840 -17.02 27.38 -0.13
CA GLY A 840 -16.74 26.61 -1.32
C GLY A 840 -17.86 25.61 -1.64
N ALA A 841 -18.41 24.90 -0.66
CA ALA A 841 -19.52 23.96 -0.92
C ALA A 841 -20.90 24.65 -0.97
N ILE A 842 -21.12 25.64 -0.10
CA ILE A 842 -22.43 26.26 0.11
C ILE A 842 -22.86 27.12 -1.08
N ILE A 843 -22.02 28.06 -1.50
CA ILE A 843 -22.38 29.06 -2.51
C ILE A 843 -22.67 28.42 -3.88
N PRO A 844 -21.85 27.48 -4.40
CA PRO A 844 -22.09 26.89 -5.71
C PRO A 844 -23.37 26.07 -5.78
N VAL A 845 -23.72 25.38 -4.69
CA VAL A 845 -24.99 24.64 -4.60
C VAL A 845 -26.16 25.62 -4.55
N MET A 846 -26.10 26.68 -3.74
CA MET A 846 -27.17 27.68 -3.67
C MET A 846 -27.37 28.44 -4.99
N ASP A 847 -26.29 28.82 -5.67
CA ASP A 847 -26.32 29.49 -6.98
C ASP A 847 -26.96 28.59 -8.05
N TRP A 848 -26.50 27.34 -8.17
CA TRP A 848 -27.08 26.37 -9.10
C TRP A 848 -28.55 26.11 -8.81
N LEU A 849 -28.93 25.85 -7.55
CA LEU A 849 -30.33 25.65 -7.17
C LEU A 849 -31.18 26.87 -7.53
N SER A 850 -30.65 28.09 -7.34
CA SER A 850 -31.37 29.33 -7.63
C SER A 850 -31.61 29.46 -9.14
N ARG A 851 -30.56 29.27 -9.94
CA ARG A 851 -30.63 29.32 -11.41
C ARG A 851 -31.55 28.25 -11.98
N ALA A 852 -31.38 27.00 -11.54
CA ALA A 852 -32.19 25.88 -12.00
C ALA A 852 -33.66 26.03 -11.60
N SER A 853 -33.95 26.62 -10.44
CA SER A 853 -35.33 26.92 -10.01
C SER A 853 -35.96 28.03 -10.86
N ILE A 854 -35.23 29.11 -11.13
CA ILE A 854 -35.69 30.20 -12.00
C ILE A 854 -35.94 29.70 -13.43
N ALA A 855 -35.06 28.81 -13.92
CA ALA A 855 -35.19 28.18 -15.23
C ALA A 855 -36.32 27.14 -15.31
N GLY A 856 -36.93 26.77 -14.17
CA GLY A 856 -37.98 25.74 -14.10
C GLY A 856 -37.46 24.31 -14.28
N GLU A 857 -36.15 24.08 -14.17
CA GLU A 857 -35.53 22.76 -14.28
C GLU A 857 -35.75 21.91 -13.03
N ILE A 858 -35.83 22.56 -11.87
CA ILE A 858 -36.08 21.90 -10.59
C ILE A 858 -37.16 22.64 -9.81
N VAL A 859 -37.90 21.90 -8.99
CA VAL A 859 -38.75 22.47 -7.94
C VAL A 859 -37.99 22.34 -6.62
N HIS A 860 -37.41 23.44 -6.17
CA HIS A 860 -36.65 23.48 -4.93
C HIS A 860 -37.56 23.31 -3.71
N ARG A 861 -37.17 22.42 -2.78
CA ARG A 861 -37.92 22.08 -1.56
C ARG A 861 -37.18 22.40 -0.25
N GLY A 862 -35.96 22.93 -0.36
CA GLY A 862 -35.16 23.36 0.79
C GLY A 862 -35.48 24.78 1.25
N PRO A 863 -34.62 25.39 2.08
CA PRO A 863 -34.78 26.77 2.53
C PRO A 863 -34.71 27.76 1.35
N PRO A 864 -35.25 28.99 1.50
CA PRO A 864 -35.14 30.04 0.49
C PRO A 864 -33.69 30.27 0.06
N LEU A 865 -33.44 30.46 -1.24
CA LEU A 865 -32.08 30.59 -1.79
C LEU A 865 -31.60 32.05 -1.75
N THR A 866 -31.70 32.66 -0.58
CA THR A 866 -31.47 34.09 -0.34
C THR A 866 -30.16 34.35 0.43
N MET A 867 -29.74 35.61 0.48
CA MET A 867 -28.59 36.05 1.29
C MET A 867 -28.76 35.72 2.77
N HIS A 868 -29.96 35.87 3.34
CA HIS A 868 -30.22 35.48 4.74
C HIS A 868 -29.90 34.00 4.97
N THR A 869 -30.40 33.11 4.13
CA THR A 869 -30.11 31.67 4.21
C THR A 869 -28.62 31.37 4.05
N LEU A 870 -27.91 32.08 3.15
CA LEU A 870 -26.46 31.94 3.00
C LEU A 870 -25.72 32.32 4.29
N LEU A 871 -26.12 33.40 4.96
CA LEU A 871 -25.53 33.81 6.24
C LEU A 871 -25.85 32.80 7.35
N VAL A 872 -27.07 32.25 7.40
CA VAL A 872 -27.43 31.17 8.33
C VAL A 872 -26.57 29.92 8.09
N ALA A 873 -26.41 29.52 6.83
CA ALA A 873 -25.60 28.39 6.40
C ALA A 873 -24.12 28.59 6.79
N LEU A 874 -23.58 29.79 6.58
CA LEU A 874 -22.24 30.19 7.00
C LEU A 874 -22.07 30.01 8.51
N VAL A 875 -22.94 30.60 9.32
CA VAL A 875 -22.86 30.52 10.79
C VAL A 875 -22.91 29.06 11.27
N LYS A 876 -23.79 28.24 10.69
CA LYS A 876 -23.92 26.83 11.06
C LYS A 876 -22.68 26.02 10.67
N ALA A 877 -22.15 26.20 9.47
CA ALA A 877 -20.92 25.51 9.04
C ALA A 877 -19.72 25.89 9.92
N TYR A 878 -19.61 27.18 10.24
CA TYR A 878 -18.56 27.72 11.10
C TYR A 878 -18.60 27.07 12.48
N GLU A 879 -19.79 26.99 13.08
CA GLU A 879 -19.94 26.44 14.43
C GLU A 879 -19.62 24.94 14.50
N ILE A 880 -20.03 24.15 13.48
CA ILE A 880 -19.70 22.72 13.43
C ILE A 880 -18.19 22.55 13.38
N GLN A 881 -17.51 23.17 12.42
CA GLN A 881 -16.04 23.07 12.30
C GLN A 881 -15.34 23.61 13.55
N GLY A 882 -15.82 24.74 14.08
CA GLY A 882 -15.33 25.40 15.29
C GLY A 882 -15.35 24.51 16.52
N CYS A 883 -16.50 23.95 16.87
CA CYS A 883 -16.63 23.15 18.07
C CYS A 883 -15.78 21.87 18.01
N TYR A 884 -15.70 21.22 16.84
CA TYR A 884 -14.83 20.07 16.65
C TYR A 884 -13.35 20.47 16.79
N GLN A 885 -12.88 21.53 16.12
CA GLN A 885 -11.43 21.85 16.14
C GLN A 885 -10.90 22.35 17.49
N MET A 886 -11.75 22.84 18.40
CA MET A 886 -11.30 23.39 19.68
C MET A 886 -10.55 22.38 20.54
N GLN A 887 -11.05 21.14 20.66
CA GLN A 887 -10.49 20.12 21.55
C GLN A 887 -10.15 18.80 20.85
N ASN A 888 -10.40 18.67 19.55
CA ASN A 888 -10.17 17.44 18.79
C ASN A 888 -9.04 17.65 17.77
N ALA A 889 -7.84 17.15 18.07
CA ALA A 889 -6.64 17.32 17.24
C ALA A 889 -6.50 16.20 16.18
N PHE A 890 -7.09 16.39 15.00
CA PHE A 890 -6.94 15.43 13.88
C PHE A 890 -5.50 15.35 13.36
N ASN A 891 -4.76 16.45 13.46
CA ASN A 891 -3.35 16.56 13.13
C ASN A 891 -2.47 15.59 13.93
N ALA A 892 -2.84 15.29 15.19
CA ALA A 892 -2.12 14.34 16.04
C ALA A 892 -2.18 12.90 15.49
N TYR A 893 -3.19 12.61 14.68
CA TYR A 893 -3.39 11.34 13.98
C TYR A 893 -2.94 11.39 12.51
N GLY A 894 -2.24 12.46 12.09
CA GLY A 894 -1.73 12.62 10.72
C GLY A 894 -2.78 13.01 9.68
N ILE A 895 -4.00 13.36 10.12
CA ILE A 895 -5.14 13.72 9.27
C ILE A 895 -5.20 15.23 9.11
N ASP A 896 -5.48 15.70 7.89
CA ASP A 896 -5.64 17.14 7.68
C ASP A 896 -7.01 17.65 8.16
N HIS A 897 -7.02 18.89 8.65
CA HIS A 897 -8.20 19.56 9.22
C HIS A 897 -9.39 19.67 8.26
N VAL A 898 -9.15 19.52 6.96
CA VAL A 898 -10.20 19.59 5.91
C VAL A 898 -11.24 18.48 6.03
N ILE A 899 -11.02 17.46 6.88
CA ILE A 899 -12.09 16.56 7.33
C ILE A 899 -13.27 17.34 7.94
N LEU A 900 -13.00 18.42 8.68
CA LEU A 900 -14.02 19.25 9.31
C LEU A 900 -14.73 20.15 8.30
N VAL A 901 -14.02 20.60 7.25
CA VAL A 901 -14.64 21.28 6.11
C VAL A 901 -15.63 20.32 5.43
N LYS A 902 -15.23 19.07 5.19
CA LYS A 902 -16.11 18.04 4.62
C LYS A 902 -17.35 17.79 5.50
N LEU A 903 -17.15 17.69 6.82
CA LEU A 903 -18.21 17.45 7.81
C LEU A 903 -19.24 18.58 7.86
N ALA A 904 -18.78 19.82 8.06
CA ALA A 904 -19.66 20.98 8.16
C ALA A 904 -20.37 21.24 6.82
N SER A 905 -19.64 21.15 5.70
CA SER A 905 -20.21 21.33 4.37
C SER A 905 -21.28 20.32 4.03
N VAL A 906 -21.10 19.01 4.30
CA VAL A 906 -22.11 18.01 3.92
C VAL A 906 -23.42 18.22 4.69
N ALA A 907 -23.35 18.61 5.97
CA ALA A 907 -24.52 18.82 6.81
C ALA A 907 -25.35 20.00 6.31
N VAL A 908 -24.69 21.13 6.04
CA VAL A 908 -25.34 22.36 5.56
C VAL A 908 -25.81 22.21 4.11
N VAL A 909 -25.02 21.58 3.23
CA VAL A 909 -25.44 21.30 1.84
C VAL A 909 -26.65 20.37 1.81
N SER A 910 -26.73 19.37 2.70
CA SER A 910 -27.92 18.50 2.78
C SER A 910 -29.17 19.29 3.12
N TRP A 911 -29.08 20.25 4.05
CA TRP A 911 -30.18 21.16 4.39
C TRP A 911 -30.56 22.07 3.22
N ILE A 912 -29.56 22.68 2.56
CA ILE A 912 -29.76 23.54 1.39
C ILE A 912 -30.39 22.77 0.23
N LEU A 913 -30.05 21.49 0.01
CA LEU A 913 -30.66 20.65 -1.02
C LEU A 913 -32.12 20.24 -0.70
N GLY A 914 -32.60 20.51 0.52
CA GLY A 914 -33.92 20.09 0.97
C GLY A 914 -34.02 18.59 1.29
N LEU A 915 -32.92 17.98 1.70
CA LEU A 915 -32.94 16.60 2.18
C LEU A 915 -33.66 16.51 3.52
N THR A 916 -34.23 15.34 3.82
CA THR A 916 -34.81 15.06 5.14
C THR A 916 -33.72 14.93 6.20
N GLU A 917 -34.07 15.07 7.49
CA GLU A 917 -33.12 14.84 8.60
C GLU A 917 -32.48 13.45 8.52
N GLU A 918 -33.23 12.41 8.13
CA GLU A 918 -32.72 11.05 7.96
C GLU A 918 -31.67 10.95 6.84
N GLN A 919 -31.93 11.61 5.70
CA GLN A 919 -30.97 11.70 4.61
C GLN A 919 -29.74 12.52 5.00
N ALA A 920 -29.90 13.61 5.74
CA ALA A 920 -28.77 14.39 6.24
C ALA A 920 -27.90 13.59 7.22
N ILE A 921 -28.52 12.81 8.13
CA ILE A 921 -27.83 11.88 9.03
C ILE A 921 -27.05 10.83 8.23
N ALA A 922 -27.66 10.29 7.18
CA ALA A 922 -26.98 9.37 6.27
C ALA A 922 -25.79 10.03 5.56
N ALA A 923 -25.95 11.26 5.04
CA ALA A 923 -24.89 11.99 4.36
C ALA A 923 -23.71 12.34 5.29
N VAL A 924 -23.98 12.76 6.53
CA VAL A 924 -22.95 12.99 7.55
C VAL A 924 -22.22 11.69 7.91
N SER A 925 -22.93 10.55 7.97
CA SER A 925 -22.28 9.26 8.23
C SER A 925 -21.26 8.88 7.16
N HIS A 926 -21.48 9.26 5.90
CA HIS A 926 -20.53 9.01 4.82
C HIS A 926 -19.21 9.77 5.00
N VAL A 927 -19.21 10.93 5.67
CA VAL A 927 -17.96 11.67 5.92
C VAL A 927 -16.98 10.82 6.71
N TRP A 928 -17.44 10.14 7.75
CA TRP A 928 -16.62 9.32 8.65
C TRP A 928 -16.22 7.97 8.06
N MET A 929 -16.90 7.54 6.99
CA MET A 929 -16.54 6.35 6.21
C MET A 929 -15.63 6.70 5.02
N ASP A 930 -15.44 7.99 4.71
CA ASP A 930 -14.68 8.44 3.55
C ASP A 930 -13.17 8.48 3.83
N GLY A 931 -12.37 8.45 2.77
CA GLY A 931 -10.93 8.65 2.89
C GLY A 931 -10.60 10.05 3.40
N HIS A 932 -9.74 10.14 4.41
CA HIS A 932 -9.27 11.42 4.97
C HIS A 932 -7.85 11.73 4.49
N PRO A 933 -7.61 12.92 3.91
CA PRO A 933 -6.30 13.25 3.38
C PRO A 933 -5.26 13.34 4.50
N SER A 934 -4.07 12.79 4.25
CA SER A 934 -2.91 12.99 5.11
C SER A 934 -2.48 14.45 5.10
N ARG A 935 -2.00 14.96 6.24
CA ARG A 935 -1.52 16.35 6.36
C ARG A 935 -0.09 16.58 5.82
N VAL A 936 0.58 15.57 5.27
CA VAL A 936 2.00 15.63 4.82
C VAL A 936 2.31 16.87 3.94
N TYR A 937 1.38 17.31 3.08
CA TYR A 937 1.58 18.48 2.21
C TYR A 937 1.64 19.84 2.94
N ARG A 938 1.52 19.86 4.27
CA ARG A 938 1.65 21.06 5.11
C ARG A 938 2.91 21.04 5.99
N SER A 939 3.76 20.01 5.89
CA SER A 939 4.81 19.76 6.88
C SER A 939 6.20 19.56 6.26
N GLY A 940 7.18 20.27 6.83
CA GLY A 940 8.61 20.12 6.50
C GLY A 940 8.91 20.27 5.01
N ALA A 941 9.83 19.42 4.51
CA ALA A 941 10.25 19.40 3.10
C ALA A 941 9.14 18.95 2.12
N ASN A 942 7.99 18.49 2.62
CA ASN A 942 6.85 18.07 1.79
C ASN A 942 5.81 19.18 1.62
N THR A 943 6.08 20.40 2.10
CA THR A 943 5.15 21.53 1.95
C THR A 943 4.99 21.89 0.47
N VAL A 944 3.78 21.67 -0.08
CA VAL A 944 3.46 21.89 -1.50
C VAL A 944 2.10 22.56 -1.68
N CYS A 945 1.79 23.00 -2.90
CA CYS A 945 0.57 23.78 -3.21
C CYS A 945 -0.75 23.09 -2.85
N ARG A 946 -0.77 21.78 -2.57
CA ARG A 946 -1.93 21.06 -2.04
C ARG A 946 -2.50 21.68 -0.77
N LYS A 947 -1.67 22.34 0.06
CA LYS A 947 -2.17 23.10 1.23
C LYS A 947 -3.21 24.17 0.85
N GLY A 948 -3.09 24.74 -0.35
CA GLY A 948 -3.93 25.82 -0.87
C GLY A 948 -5.19 25.33 -1.59
N TRP A 949 -5.30 24.03 -1.90
CA TRP A 949 -6.46 23.48 -2.62
C TRP A 949 -7.16 22.30 -1.94
N ALA A 950 -6.57 21.74 -0.87
CA ALA A 950 -7.15 20.62 -0.13
C ALA A 950 -8.55 20.90 0.45
N ALA A 951 -8.82 22.14 0.84
CA ALA A 951 -10.13 22.53 1.36
C ALA A 951 -11.20 22.59 0.27
N GLY A 952 -10.85 23.08 -0.93
CA GLY A 952 -11.72 23.00 -2.11
C GLY A 952 -12.02 21.56 -2.51
N ASP A 953 -11.05 20.65 -2.39
CA ASP A 953 -11.28 19.21 -2.61
C ASP A 953 -12.24 18.60 -1.58
N ALA A 954 -12.10 18.97 -0.30
CA ALA A 954 -13.04 18.56 0.75
C ALA A 954 -14.46 19.11 0.53
N ALA A 955 -14.59 20.37 0.12
CA ALA A 955 -15.86 21.00 -0.24
C ALA A 955 -16.53 20.29 -1.42
N ARG A 956 -15.78 20.00 -2.50
CA ARG A 956 -16.23 19.18 -3.63
C ARG A 956 -16.75 17.82 -3.17
N ARG A 957 -16.00 17.14 -2.30
CA ARG A 957 -16.37 15.82 -1.80
C ARG A 957 -17.65 15.88 -0.97
N ALA A 958 -17.83 16.89 -0.13
CA ALA A 958 -19.05 17.09 0.64
C ALA A 958 -20.29 17.24 -0.26
N VAL A 959 -20.19 18.03 -1.33
CA VAL A 959 -21.26 18.19 -2.32
C VAL A 959 -21.60 16.84 -2.98
N GLN A 960 -20.58 16.09 -3.40
CA GLN A 960 -20.79 14.75 -3.99
C GLN A 960 -21.49 13.79 -3.03
N LEU A 961 -21.09 13.73 -1.76
CA LEU A 961 -21.72 12.85 -0.76
C LEU A 961 -23.20 13.21 -0.54
N ALA A 962 -23.53 14.50 -0.47
CA ALA A 962 -24.91 14.94 -0.33
C ALA A 962 -25.77 14.56 -1.56
N PHE A 963 -25.23 14.69 -2.78
CA PHE A 963 -25.90 14.25 -4.00
C PHE A 963 -26.07 12.72 -4.08
N MET A 964 -25.08 11.94 -3.64
CA MET A 964 -25.22 10.47 -3.60
C MET A 964 -26.38 10.05 -2.69
N VAL A 965 -26.53 10.69 -1.53
CA VAL A 965 -27.63 10.38 -0.60
C VAL A 965 -28.96 10.92 -1.11
N SER A 966 -28.98 12.08 -1.77
CA SER A 966 -30.21 12.56 -2.44
C SER A 966 -30.71 11.59 -3.51
N GLN A 967 -29.81 10.82 -4.11
CA GLN A 967 -30.09 9.77 -5.09
C GLN A 967 -30.38 8.38 -4.46
N GLY A 968 -30.43 8.28 -3.12
CA GLY A 968 -30.84 7.06 -2.41
C GLY A 968 -29.70 6.24 -1.79
N ALA A 969 -28.47 6.77 -1.74
CA ALA A 969 -27.40 6.11 -1.00
C ALA A 969 -27.74 6.03 0.51
N ALA A 970 -27.64 4.83 1.07
CA ALA A 970 -27.92 4.58 2.48
C ALA A 970 -26.71 4.91 3.37
N GLY A 971 -26.95 5.58 4.49
CA GLY A 971 -25.91 5.84 5.49
C GLY A 971 -25.64 4.65 6.41
N SER A 972 -24.64 4.80 7.28
CA SER A 972 -24.26 3.78 8.27
C SER A 972 -24.45 4.31 9.69
N PRO A 973 -25.35 3.70 10.50
CA PRO A 973 -25.57 4.14 11.88
C PRO A 973 -24.33 4.13 12.77
N GLY A 974 -23.41 3.19 12.56
CA GLY A 974 -22.19 3.04 13.37
C GLY A 974 -20.93 3.58 12.71
N ALA A 975 -21.03 4.58 11.83
CA ALA A 975 -19.86 5.09 11.08
C ALA A 975 -18.72 5.57 12.00
N LEU A 976 -19.03 6.03 13.21
CA LEU A 976 -18.04 6.39 14.23
C LEU A 976 -17.70 5.20 15.14
N SER A 977 -18.72 4.52 15.69
CA SER A 977 -18.54 3.58 16.81
C SER A 977 -18.43 2.09 16.45
N ALA A 978 -18.74 1.70 15.21
CA ALA A 978 -18.84 0.28 14.84
C ALA A 978 -17.51 -0.44 14.95
N ARG A 979 -17.44 -1.54 15.70
CA ARG A 979 -16.19 -2.29 15.83
C ARG A 979 -16.07 -3.39 14.76
N PRO A 980 -14.91 -3.58 14.11
CA PRO A 980 -13.62 -2.90 14.33
C PRO A 980 -13.33 -1.70 13.39
N PHE A 981 -14.32 -1.21 12.65
CA PHE A 981 -14.09 -0.37 11.45
C PHE A 981 -14.50 1.09 11.57
N GLY A 982 -15.16 1.47 12.65
CA GLY A 982 -15.68 2.81 12.90
C GLY A 982 -14.52 3.79 13.08
N PHE A 983 -14.77 5.03 12.67
CA PHE A 983 -13.74 6.08 12.67
C PHE A 983 -13.06 6.26 14.03
N LEU A 984 -13.78 6.09 15.14
CA LEU A 984 -13.21 6.22 16.48
C LEU A 984 -12.17 5.13 16.74
N GLU A 985 -12.54 3.85 16.66
CA GLU A 985 -11.63 2.74 16.96
C GLU A 985 -10.46 2.68 15.97
N ARG A 986 -10.71 2.96 14.68
CA ARG A 986 -9.70 2.79 13.64
C ARG A 986 -8.69 3.95 13.57
N THR A 987 -9.12 5.16 13.93
CA THR A 987 -8.44 6.37 13.50
C THR A 987 -8.27 7.42 14.60
N PHE A 988 -9.33 7.75 15.35
CA PHE A 988 -9.33 8.91 16.26
C PHE A 988 -9.19 8.58 17.75
N GLY A 989 -9.42 7.31 18.13
CA GLY A 989 -9.37 6.82 19.51
C GLY A 989 -10.75 6.65 20.17
N ASP A 990 -10.81 5.71 21.12
CA ASP A 990 -12.04 5.32 21.86
C ASP A 990 -12.60 6.43 22.77
N SER A 991 -11.86 7.52 23.02
CA SER A 991 -12.31 8.66 23.84
C SER A 991 -13.40 9.51 23.17
N GLY A 992 -13.62 9.34 21.86
CA GLY A 992 -14.63 10.11 21.13
C GLY A 992 -14.25 11.58 20.94
N PHE A 993 -15.24 12.38 20.54
CA PHE A 993 -15.10 13.83 20.37
C PHE A 993 -15.45 14.57 21.66
N VAL A 994 -14.64 15.57 21.98
CA VAL A 994 -14.87 16.47 23.13
C VAL A 994 -15.26 17.84 22.61
N PHE A 995 -16.36 18.39 23.10
CA PHE A 995 -16.85 19.70 22.72
C PHE A 995 -16.74 20.67 23.89
N PRO A 996 -16.15 21.86 23.71
CA PRO A 996 -16.04 22.85 24.79
C PRO A 996 -17.39 23.42 25.23
N HIS A 997 -18.36 23.46 24.32
CA HIS A 997 -19.72 23.93 24.51
C HIS A 997 -20.64 23.26 23.47
N ALA A 998 -21.95 23.36 23.67
CA ALA A 998 -22.92 22.96 22.66
C ALA A 998 -22.82 23.86 21.41
N PHE A 999 -23.28 23.38 20.25
CA PHE A 999 -23.32 24.19 19.03
C PHE A 999 -24.23 25.42 19.24
N GLY A 1000 -23.69 26.61 18.99
CA GLY A 1000 -24.42 27.88 19.00
C GLY A 1000 -23.87 28.82 17.94
N THR A 1001 -23.34 29.97 18.33
CA THR A 1001 -22.85 30.99 17.38
C THR A 1001 -21.48 31.55 17.77
N TRP A 1002 -20.73 30.81 18.61
CA TRP A 1002 -19.47 31.31 19.17
C TRP A 1002 -18.42 31.52 18.08
N THR A 1003 -18.31 30.58 17.14
CA THR A 1003 -17.23 30.53 16.15
C THR A 1003 -17.24 31.75 15.24
N VAL A 1004 -18.38 32.08 14.64
CA VAL A 1004 -18.48 33.22 13.71
C VAL A 1004 -18.11 34.55 14.38
N ARG A 1005 -18.32 34.67 15.69
CA ARG A 1005 -17.98 35.88 16.47
C ARG A 1005 -16.49 35.94 16.85
N ASN A 1006 -15.75 34.84 16.75
CA ASN A 1006 -14.39 34.71 17.27
C ASN A 1006 -13.36 34.25 16.23
N VAL A 1007 -13.73 34.16 14.94
CA VAL A 1007 -12.74 33.94 13.87
C VAL A 1007 -11.75 35.10 13.77
N LEU A 1008 -10.54 34.77 13.36
CA LEU A 1008 -9.47 35.73 13.07
C LEU A 1008 -9.46 36.04 11.57
N PHE A 1009 -9.52 37.32 11.21
CA PHE A 1009 -9.34 37.76 9.83
C PHE A 1009 -7.88 38.12 9.55
N LYS A 1010 -7.30 37.52 8.51
CA LYS A 1010 -5.94 37.85 8.09
C LYS A 1010 -5.96 39.16 7.31
N THR A 1011 -5.46 40.23 7.92
CA THR A 1011 -5.34 41.56 7.29
C THR A 1011 -4.08 41.72 6.44
N MET A 1012 -3.20 40.72 6.52
CA MET A 1012 -2.00 40.56 5.71
C MET A 1012 -1.84 39.08 5.34
N PRO A 1013 -1.26 38.74 4.19
CA PRO A 1013 -1.12 37.36 3.71
C PRO A 1013 0.05 36.66 4.41
N VAL A 1014 -0.13 36.34 5.69
CA VAL A 1014 0.82 35.57 6.52
C VAL A 1014 0.05 34.45 7.21
N GLU A 1015 0.75 33.39 7.61
CA GLU A 1015 0.14 32.38 8.49
C GLU A 1015 -0.37 33.05 9.79
N GLY A 1016 -1.55 32.63 10.28
CA GLY A 1016 -2.31 33.36 11.31
C GLY A 1016 -1.56 33.56 12.63
N HIS A 1017 -0.70 32.61 13.02
CA HIS A 1017 0.09 32.67 14.24
C HIS A 1017 1.28 33.64 14.13
N ALA A 1018 1.60 34.13 12.93
CA ALA A 1018 2.66 35.11 12.71
C ALA A 1018 2.18 36.58 12.78
N ILE A 1019 0.87 36.86 12.67
CA ILE A 1019 0.33 38.22 12.50
C ILE A 1019 0.82 39.15 13.61
N SER A 1020 0.66 38.75 14.87
CA SER A 1020 1.09 39.55 16.03
C SER A 1020 2.60 39.84 16.03
N ALA A 1021 3.41 38.87 15.61
CA ALA A 1021 4.86 39.03 15.54
C ALA A 1021 5.26 39.99 14.41
N VAL A 1022 4.55 39.95 13.28
CA VAL A 1022 4.76 40.88 12.16
C VAL A 1022 4.32 42.30 12.53
N GLU A 1023 3.19 42.48 13.22
CA GLU A 1023 2.78 43.80 13.71
C GLU A 1023 3.83 44.40 14.67
N ALA A 1024 4.32 43.62 15.62
CA ALA A 1024 5.38 44.03 16.53
C ALA A 1024 6.69 44.38 15.77
N ALA A 1025 7.05 43.60 14.75
CA ALA A 1025 8.19 43.86 13.88
C ALA A 1025 8.08 45.21 13.13
N VAL A 1026 6.90 45.52 12.58
CA VAL A 1026 6.66 46.81 11.89
C VAL A 1026 6.76 47.98 12.87
N LEU A 1027 6.29 47.82 14.11
CA LEU A 1027 6.43 48.85 15.14
C LEU A 1027 7.89 49.08 15.53
N HIS A 1028 8.69 48.01 15.67
CA HIS A 1028 10.15 48.11 15.86
C HIS A 1028 10.84 48.82 14.70
N ALA A 1029 10.48 48.52 13.44
CA ALA A 1029 11.00 49.24 12.27
C ALA A 1029 10.67 50.74 12.33
N GLY A 1030 9.47 51.10 12.81
CA GLY A 1030 9.09 52.48 13.09
C GLY A 1030 9.94 53.15 14.19
N LEU A 1031 10.28 52.41 15.25
CA LEU A 1031 11.16 52.90 16.32
C LEU A 1031 12.58 53.16 15.82
N PHE A 1032 13.15 52.28 14.99
CA PHE A 1032 14.46 52.49 14.38
C PHE A 1032 14.49 53.77 13.55
N ARG A 1033 13.46 54.00 12.72
CA ARG A 1033 13.32 55.25 11.95
C ARG A 1033 13.24 56.48 12.84
N LYS A 1034 12.43 56.45 13.91
CA LYS A 1034 12.30 57.57 14.87
C LYS A 1034 13.60 57.87 15.61
N LYS A 1035 14.41 56.84 15.90
CA LYS A 1035 15.71 56.98 16.57
C LYS A 1035 16.86 57.31 15.60
N GLY A 1036 16.60 57.45 14.29
CA GLY A 1036 17.63 57.76 13.30
C GLY A 1036 18.65 56.64 13.09
N VAL A 1037 18.29 55.39 13.38
CA VAL A 1037 19.20 54.24 13.23
C VAL A 1037 19.33 53.91 11.74
N VAL A 1038 20.54 54.10 11.22
CA VAL A 1038 20.91 53.76 9.83
C VAL A 1038 21.29 52.27 9.77
N ASP A 1039 20.66 51.53 8.86
CA ASP A 1039 20.87 50.09 8.66
C ASP A 1039 20.68 49.26 9.96
N PRO A 1040 19.44 49.17 10.47
CA PRO A 1040 19.16 48.45 11.70
C PRO A 1040 19.49 46.96 11.63
N ALA A 1041 19.42 46.32 10.46
CA ALA A 1041 19.68 44.89 10.30
C ALA A 1041 21.12 44.50 10.66
N ARG A 1042 22.09 45.37 10.34
CA ARG A 1042 23.50 45.18 10.76
C ARG A 1042 23.74 45.45 12.23
N GLN A 1043 22.93 46.30 12.86
CA GLN A 1043 23.06 46.64 14.28
C GLN A 1043 22.33 45.67 15.21
N ILE A 1044 21.44 44.83 14.68
CA ILE A 1044 20.72 43.81 15.45
C ILE A 1044 21.67 42.65 15.74
N LYS A 1045 21.85 42.33 17.02
CA LYS A 1045 22.56 41.15 17.50
C LYS A 1045 21.65 39.92 17.50
N ASN A 1046 20.49 40.02 18.16
CA ASN A 1046 19.50 38.94 18.25
C ASN A 1046 18.07 39.50 18.34
N ILE A 1047 17.09 38.74 17.84
CA ILE A 1047 15.66 39.00 17.99
C ILE A 1047 15.05 37.82 18.73
N TYR A 1048 14.38 38.05 19.85
CA TYR A 1048 13.67 37.03 20.60
C TYR A 1048 12.18 37.17 20.38
N LEU A 1049 11.55 36.08 19.93
CA LEU A 1049 10.11 35.97 19.72
C LEU A 1049 9.51 35.07 20.78
N ARG A 1050 8.61 35.64 21.58
CA ARG A 1050 7.80 34.93 22.58
C ARG A 1050 6.42 34.67 21.98
N VAL A 1051 6.07 33.41 21.74
CA VAL A 1051 4.90 33.03 20.94
C VAL A 1051 4.10 31.88 21.57
N THR A 1052 2.96 31.51 20.98
CA THR A 1052 2.19 30.33 21.41
C THR A 1052 2.90 29.03 21.01
N GLU A 1053 2.55 27.90 21.66
CA GLU A 1053 3.10 26.59 21.27
C GLU A 1053 2.70 26.22 19.84
N ALA A 1054 1.48 26.58 19.43
CA ALA A 1054 1.01 26.39 18.06
C ALA A 1054 1.91 27.11 17.03
N ALA A 1055 2.35 28.34 17.31
CA ALA A 1055 3.27 29.06 16.43
C ALA A 1055 4.61 28.31 16.27
N CYS A 1056 5.16 27.78 17.37
CA CYS A 1056 6.37 26.95 17.32
C CYS A 1056 6.17 25.67 16.51
N MET A 1057 5.03 25.00 16.66
CA MET A 1057 4.76 23.74 15.95
C MET A 1057 4.57 23.93 14.44
N ILE A 1058 3.98 25.05 14.01
CA ILE A 1058 3.51 25.25 12.63
C ILE A 1058 4.51 26.03 11.79
N ILE A 1059 5.08 27.11 12.33
CA ILE A 1059 5.78 28.13 11.54
C ILE A 1059 7.21 28.43 12.02
N ASP A 1060 7.72 27.73 13.03
CA ASP A 1060 9.16 27.75 13.35
C ASP A 1060 9.92 26.83 12.39
N LYS A 1061 10.53 27.41 11.34
CA LYS A 1061 11.28 26.68 10.31
C LYS A 1061 12.76 27.08 10.32
N LYS A 1062 13.64 26.09 10.35
CA LYS A 1062 15.10 26.25 10.25
C LYS A 1062 15.62 25.70 8.92
N GLY A 1063 16.70 26.30 8.43
CA GLY A 1063 17.31 25.91 7.15
C GLY A 1063 16.67 26.58 5.93
N PRO A 1064 17.07 26.17 4.71
CA PRO A 1064 16.64 26.81 3.46
C PRO A 1064 15.13 26.71 3.22
N LEU A 1065 14.56 27.74 2.56
CA LEU A 1065 13.16 27.80 2.15
C LEU A 1065 13.09 27.73 0.62
N TYR A 1066 12.32 26.79 0.07
CA TYR A 1066 12.45 26.41 -1.34
C TYR A 1066 11.38 26.99 -2.25
N ASN A 1067 10.25 27.42 -1.69
CA ASN A 1067 9.11 27.91 -2.46
C ASN A 1067 8.30 28.95 -1.67
N ALA A 1068 7.33 29.59 -2.32
CA ALA A 1068 6.47 30.61 -1.69
C ALA A 1068 5.70 30.08 -0.45
N ALA A 1069 5.27 28.82 -0.49
CA ALA A 1069 4.58 28.16 0.62
C ALA A 1069 5.49 27.85 1.82
N ASP A 1070 6.81 27.80 1.63
CA ASP A 1070 7.76 27.71 2.73
C ASP A 1070 7.94 29.07 3.41
N ARG A 1071 7.96 30.15 2.63
CA ARG A 1071 8.22 31.52 3.09
C ARG A 1071 7.05 32.12 3.87
N ASP A 1072 5.82 31.90 3.41
CA ASP A 1072 4.61 32.38 4.12
C ASP A 1072 4.35 31.62 5.45
N HIS A 1073 4.94 30.43 5.62
CA HIS A 1073 4.87 29.55 6.80
C HIS A 1073 6.21 29.47 7.57
N CYS A 1074 7.01 30.55 7.56
CA CYS A 1074 8.22 30.68 8.37
C CYS A 1074 8.17 32.00 9.14
N ILE A 1075 7.95 31.94 10.46
CA ILE A 1075 7.80 33.13 11.31
C ILE A 1075 9.06 34.00 11.26
N GLN A 1076 10.25 33.38 11.20
CA GLN A 1076 11.51 34.10 11.10
C GLN A 1076 11.61 34.85 9.76
N TYR A 1077 11.13 34.26 8.66
CA TYR A 1077 11.14 34.91 7.35
C TYR A 1077 10.23 36.14 7.33
N VAL A 1078 8.98 35.99 7.76
CA VAL A 1078 7.99 37.10 7.71
C VAL A 1078 8.34 38.23 8.68
N VAL A 1079 8.93 37.92 9.84
CA VAL A 1079 9.42 38.93 10.80
C VAL A 1079 10.66 39.66 10.26
N ALA A 1080 11.64 38.93 9.71
CA ALA A 1080 12.82 39.54 9.09
C ALA A 1080 12.44 40.43 7.90
N LEU A 1081 11.55 39.95 7.03
CA LEU A 1081 11.00 40.70 5.91
C LEU A 1081 10.31 41.98 6.37
N ALA A 1082 9.43 41.90 7.38
CA ALA A 1082 8.69 43.05 7.89
C ALA A 1082 9.61 44.12 8.49
N LEU A 1083 10.69 43.71 9.18
CA LEU A 1083 11.70 44.63 9.71
C LEU A 1083 12.46 45.36 8.59
N LEU A 1084 12.94 44.61 7.59
CA LEU A 1084 13.72 45.16 6.47
C LEU A 1084 12.87 46.05 5.56
N LYS A 1085 11.68 45.57 5.20
CA LYS A 1085 10.72 46.30 4.37
C LYS A 1085 10.08 47.48 5.11
N GLY A 1086 10.03 47.42 6.44
CA GLY A 1086 9.43 48.44 7.30
C GLY A 1086 7.91 48.55 7.19
N SER A 1087 7.26 47.56 6.57
CA SER A 1087 5.82 47.42 6.37
C SER A 1087 5.44 45.93 6.30
N PRO A 1088 4.15 45.55 6.46
CA PRO A 1088 3.73 44.16 6.40
C PRO A 1088 4.08 43.47 5.05
N PRO A 1089 4.33 42.15 5.06
CA PRO A 1089 4.47 41.36 3.83
C PRO A 1089 3.23 41.44 2.94
N VAL A 1090 3.42 41.32 1.62
CA VAL A 1090 2.36 41.14 0.62
C VAL A 1090 2.63 39.87 -0.19
N ALA A 1091 1.60 39.31 -0.84
CA ALA A 1091 1.70 38.00 -1.50
C ALA A 1091 2.88 37.88 -2.50
N VAL A 1092 3.19 38.97 -3.24
CA VAL A 1092 4.29 38.99 -4.21
C VAL A 1092 5.67 38.86 -3.56
N ASP A 1093 5.80 39.19 -2.26
CA ASP A 1093 7.09 39.13 -1.56
C ASP A 1093 7.58 37.69 -1.39
N TYR A 1094 6.67 36.69 -1.47
CA TYR A 1094 6.99 35.28 -1.30
C TYR A 1094 7.35 34.56 -2.59
N LEU A 1095 7.14 35.16 -3.76
CA LEU A 1095 7.42 34.50 -5.04
C LEU A 1095 8.92 34.24 -5.22
N ASP A 1096 9.29 33.23 -6.02
CA ASP A 1096 10.71 32.89 -6.23
C ASP A 1096 11.48 33.99 -6.96
N GLU A 1097 10.77 34.83 -7.71
CA GLU A 1097 11.29 36.01 -8.41
C GLU A 1097 11.38 37.24 -7.51
N SER A 1098 10.84 37.19 -6.29
CA SER A 1098 10.91 38.28 -5.32
C SER A 1098 12.36 38.61 -4.97
N PRO A 1099 12.74 39.89 -4.82
CA PRO A 1099 14.07 40.27 -4.34
C PRO A 1099 14.36 39.70 -2.94
N TRP A 1100 13.33 39.43 -2.15
CA TRP A 1100 13.45 38.88 -0.80
C TRP A 1100 13.75 37.37 -0.79
N ALA A 1101 13.42 36.64 -1.87
CA ALA A 1101 13.64 35.20 -1.93
C ALA A 1101 15.12 34.82 -1.97
N LYS A 1102 15.98 35.74 -2.44
CA LYS A 1102 17.44 35.56 -2.59
C LYS A 1102 18.25 36.57 -1.77
N SER A 1103 17.62 37.28 -0.84
CA SER A 1103 18.28 38.33 -0.06
C SER A 1103 19.19 37.73 1.03
N GLU A 1104 20.49 37.97 0.91
CA GLU A 1104 21.48 37.57 1.92
C GLU A 1104 21.26 38.29 3.25
N GLU A 1105 20.81 39.54 3.21
CA GLU A 1105 20.52 40.34 4.40
C GLU A 1105 19.32 39.81 5.18
N LEU A 1106 18.25 39.42 4.46
CA LEU A 1106 17.09 38.77 5.07
C LEU A 1106 17.50 37.44 5.70
N GLU A 1107 18.28 36.63 4.98
CA GLU A 1107 18.74 35.35 5.50
C GLU A 1107 19.64 35.50 6.72
N ALA A 1108 20.54 36.48 6.72
CA ALA A 1108 21.39 36.80 7.86
C ALA A 1108 20.55 37.26 9.08
N LEU A 1109 19.52 38.08 8.86
CA LEU A 1109 18.61 38.50 9.93
C LEU A 1109 17.76 37.33 10.45
N ARG A 1110 17.31 36.44 9.55
CA ARG A 1110 16.58 35.21 9.89
C ARG A 1110 17.38 34.32 10.84
N GLY A 1111 18.69 34.20 10.62
CA GLY A 1111 19.61 33.47 11.50
C GLY A 1111 19.78 34.05 12.91
N LYS A 1112 19.34 35.29 13.14
CA LYS A 1112 19.40 35.98 14.45
C LYS A 1112 18.08 35.89 15.23
N ILE A 1113 17.04 35.27 14.66
CA ILE A 1113 15.72 35.17 15.28
C ILE A 1113 15.62 33.88 16.09
N VAL A 1114 15.39 34.02 17.40
CA VAL A 1114 15.14 32.92 18.33
C VAL A 1114 13.65 32.90 18.67
N VAL A 1115 12.99 31.77 18.40
CA VAL A 1115 11.56 31.58 18.68
C VAL A 1115 11.40 30.71 19.93
N GLN A 1116 10.57 31.15 20.87
CA GLN A 1116 10.32 30.44 22.12
C GLN A 1116 8.84 30.46 22.48
N ALA A 1117 8.32 29.27 22.83
CA ALA A 1117 6.95 29.13 23.32
C ALA A 1117 6.79 29.72 24.73
N ASP A 1118 5.65 30.37 24.97
CA ASP A 1118 5.28 30.98 26.25
C ASP A 1118 3.98 30.37 26.79
N SER A 1119 4.07 29.85 28.02
CA SER A 1119 2.95 29.17 28.67
C SER A 1119 1.75 30.08 29.00
N GLY A 1120 1.96 31.38 29.17
CA GLY A 1120 0.91 32.37 29.38
C GLY A 1120 0.15 32.65 28.09
N LEU A 1121 0.88 32.93 27.00
CA LEU A 1121 0.31 33.12 25.66
C LEU A 1121 -0.42 31.87 25.18
N GLN A 1122 0.11 30.68 25.45
CA GLN A 1122 -0.56 29.42 25.12
C GLN A 1122 -1.87 29.23 25.89
N ARG A 1123 -1.90 29.60 27.18
CA ARG A 1123 -3.12 29.53 27.99
C ARG A 1123 -4.20 30.47 27.46
N ASP A 1124 -3.82 31.71 27.15
CA ASP A 1124 -4.73 32.72 26.60
C ASP A 1124 -5.20 32.39 25.18
N TYR A 1125 -4.40 31.63 24.42
CA TYR A 1125 -4.78 31.08 23.11
C TYR A 1125 -5.84 29.98 23.21
N LEU A 1126 -5.85 29.17 24.27
CA LEU A 1126 -6.85 28.11 24.48
C LEU A 1126 -8.08 28.56 25.27
N ASP A 1127 -8.00 29.69 25.97
CA ASP A 1127 -9.11 30.30 26.72
C ASP A 1127 -10.16 30.88 25.75
N LEU A 1128 -11.39 30.39 25.80
CA LEU A 1128 -12.49 30.83 24.93
C LEU A 1128 -12.98 32.24 25.24
N ASP A 1129 -12.71 32.74 26.45
CA ASP A 1129 -12.98 34.11 26.88
C ASP A 1129 -11.80 35.04 26.57
N LYS A 1130 -10.79 34.59 25.83
CA LYS A 1130 -9.71 35.45 25.32
C LYS A 1130 -9.44 35.21 23.86
N LYS A 1131 -9.08 33.96 23.55
CA LYS A 1131 -8.67 33.44 22.26
C LYS A 1131 -7.53 34.23 21.61
N SER A 1132 -6.59 34.69 22.42
CA SER A 1132 -5.50 35.54 21.93
C SER A 1132 -4.58 34.78 20.97
N ILE A 1133 -3.95 35.49 20.05
CA ILE A 1133 -2.89 34.95 19.19
C ILE A 1133 -1.61 35.75 19.41
N GLY A 1134 -1.27 35.94 20.68
CA GLY A 1134 -0.28 36.93 21.08
C GLY A 1134 1.15 36.58 20.69
N ALA A 1135 1.96 37.61 20.43
CA ALA A 1135 3.40 37.48 20.25
C ALA A 1135 4.16 38.68 20.83
N GLY A 1136 5.22 38.40 21.58
CA GLY A 1136 6.18 39.38 22.08
C GLY A 1136 7.46 39.40 21.23
N VAL A 1137 7.94 40.59 20.88
CA VAL A 1137 9.18 40.76 20.10
C VAL A 1137 10.15 41.67 20.83
N THR A 1138 11.32 41.13 21.15
CA THR A 1138 12.42 41.84 21.84
C THR A 1138 13.66 41.84 20.95
N ILE A 1139 14.32 42.99 20.83
CA ILE A 1139 15.49 43.16 19.94
C ILE A 1139 16.70 43.64 20.75
N TYR A 1140 17.81 42.90 20.61
CA TYR A 1140 19.11 43.25 21.18
C TYR A 1140 20.03 43.79 20.10
N LEU A 1141 20.71 44.89 20.39
CA LEU A 1141 21.66 45.54 19.47
C LEU A 1141 23.11 45.13 19.78
N GLU A 1142 23.99 45.25 18.79
CA GLU A 1142 25.42 44.91 18.89
C GLU A 1142 26.16 45.76 19.94
N ASN A 1143 25.68 46.98 20.20
CA ASN A 1143 26.22 47.86 21.24
C ASN A 1143 25.79 47.46 22.68
N GLY A 1144 25.07 46.34 22.83
CA GLY A 1144 24.56 45.84 24.11
C GLY A 1144 23.23 46.44 24.57
N ALA A 1145 22.65 47.39 23.81
CA ALA A 1145 21.34 47.95 24.14
C ALA A 1145 20.20 46.96 23.86
N GLU A 1146 19.24 46.90 24.78
CA GLU A 1146 17.99 46.17 24.65
C GLU A 1146 16.86 47.14 24.30
N LEU A 1147 16.10 46.85 23.24
CA LEU A 1147 14.85 47.55 22.94
C LEU A 1147 13.69 46.94 23.73
N PRO A 1148 12.72 47.76 24.20
CA PRO A 1148 11.58 47.24 24.96
C PRO A 1148 10.81 46.19 24.18
N GLU A 1149 10.33 45.14 24.86
CA GLU A 1149 9.43 44.15 24.26
C GLU A 1149 8.17 44.86 23.73
N ILE A 1150 7.81 44.55 22.49
CA ILE A 1150 6.50 44.91 21.94
C ILE A 1150 5.65 43.63 21.94
N LEU A 1151 4.70 43.57 22.86
CA LEU A 1151 3.71 42.50 22.95
C LEU A 1151 2.41 42.92 22.24
N ILE A 1152 2.05 42.18 21.21
CA ILE A 1152 0.76 42.29 20.53
C ILE A 1152 -0.07 41.08 20.94
N GLU A 1153 -1.09 41.30 21.79
CA GLU A 1153 -1.98 40.22 22.26
C GLU A 1153 -3.16 39.99 21.29
N TYR A 1154 -3.76 41.08 20.79
CA TYR A 1154 -4.91 41.07 19.87
C TYR A 1154 -4.58 41.88 18.60
N PRO A 1155 -4.01 41.24 17.57
CA PRO A 1155 -3.63 41.94 16.34
C PRO A 1155 -4.86 42.44 15.57
N VAL A 1156 -4.63 43.34 14.61
CA VAL A 1156 -5.69 43.83 13.71
C VAL A 1156 -6.12 42.69 12.80
N GLY A 1157 -7.37 42.25 12.96
CA GLY A 1157 -7.85 40.99 12.42
C GLY A 1157 -8.56 40.14 13.49
N HIS A 1158 -8.18 40.30 14.75
CA HIS A 1158 -8.81 39.61 15.88
C HIS A 1158 -10.18 40.22 16.21
N ALA A 1159 -11.16 39.40 16.61
CA ALA A 1159 -12.53 39.84 16.93
C ALA A 1159 -12.59 40.94 18.00
N ARG A 1160 -11.67 40.90 18.98
CA ARG A 1160 -11.56 41.90 20.06
C ARG A 1160 -10.90 43.21 19.65
N ASN A 1161 -10.22 43.25 18.50
CA ASN A 1161 -9.55 44.47 18.08
C ASN A 1161 -10.58 45.40 17.39
N PRO A 1162 -10.83 46.62 17.91
CA PRO A 1162 -11.86 47.50 17.39
C PRO A 1162 -11.59 47.98 15.95
N GLN A 1163 -10.34 47.86 15.47
CA GLN A 1163 -9.95 48.23 14.12
C GLN A 1163 -10.26 47.14 13.08
N THR A 1164 -10.53 45.91 13.51
CA THR A 1164 -10.69 44.73 12.64
C THR A 1164 -11.74 44.94 11.56
N ALA A 1165 -12.95 45.37 11.92
CA ALA A 1165 -14.02 45.53 10.93
C ALA A 1165 -13.64 46.52 9.81
N SER A 1166 -13.02 47.66 10.18
CA SER A 1166 -12.56 48.65 9.19
C SER A 1166 -11.40 48.10 8.34
N ALA A 1167 -10.50 47.33 8.93
CA ALA A 1167 -9.37 46.72 8.23
C ALA A 1167 -9.83 45.68 7.21
N VAL A 1168 -10.77 44.80 7.58
CA VAL A 1168 -11.37 43.81 6.67
C VAL A 1168 -12.11 44.49 5.52
N GLN A 1169 -12.88 45.56 5.79
CA GLN A 1169 -13.54 46.30 4.73
C GLN A 1169 -12.55 46.96 3.75
N LYS A 1170 -11.43 47.51 4.26
CA LYS A 1170 -10.35 48.04 3.42
C LYS A 1170 -9.68 46.95 2.59
N LYS A 1171 -9.40 45.80 3.19
CA LYS A 1171 -8.87 44.61 2.51
C LYS A 1171 -9.82 44.17 1.40
N PHE A 1172 -11.11 44.03 1.70
CA PHE A 1172 -12.13 43.67 0.71
C PHE A 1172 -12.12 44.64 -0.47
N PHE A 1173 -12.18 45.96 -0.21
CA PHE A 1173 -12.16 46.95 -1.27
C PHE A 1173 -10.89 46.85 -2.13
N LYS A 1174 -9.73 46.69 -1.50
CA LYS A 1174 -8.44 46.50 -2.19
C LYS A 1174 -8.47 45.24 -3.07
N ASN A 1175 -8.88 44.11 -2.52
CA ASN A 1175 -8.91 42.84 -3.22
C ASN A 1175 -9.88 42.87 -4.40
N MET A 1176 -11.06 43.46 -4.22
CA MET A 1176 -12.02 43.60 -5.31
C MET A 1176 -11.56 44.56 -6.40
N SER A 1177 -10.78 45.60 -6.05
CA SER A 1177 -10.28 46.59 -7.03
C SER A 1177 -9.34 46.03 -8.10
N TYR A 1178 -8.83 44.80 -7.91
CA TYR A 1178 -8.07 44.11 -8.96
C TYR A 1178 -8.91 43.81 -10.21
N MET A 1179 -10.22 43.64 -10.07
CA MET A 1179 -11.11 43.24 -11.18
C MET A 1179 -12.36 44.10 -11.33
N PHE A 1180 -12.75 44.84 -10.29
CA PHE A 1180 -14.02 45.57 -10.23
C PHE A 1180 -13.81 47.06 -9.95
N SER A 1181 -14.67 47.89 -10.54
CA SER A 1181 -14.73 49.32 -10.27
C SER A 1181 -15.33 49.63 -8.89
N ALA A 1182 -15.05 50.83 -8.35
CA ALA A 1182 -15.62 51.26 -7.07
C ALA A 1182 -17.17 51.23 -7.04
N ALA A 1183 -17.83 51.46 -8.18
CA ALA A 1183 -19.28 51.38 -8.31
C ALA A 1183 -19.78 49.92 -8.24
N GLU A 1184 -19.10 48.99 -8.90
CA GLU A 1184 -19.39 47.54 -8.79
C GLU A 1184 -19.19 47.04 -7.36
N ILE A 1185 -18.08 47.42 -6.72
CA ILE A 1185 -17.79 47.07 -5.32
C ILE A 1185 -18.89 47.59 -4.40
N SER A 1186 -19.35 48.83 -4.61
CA SER A 1186 -20.44 49.41 -3.82
C SER A 1186 -21.76 48.65 -4.01
N ARG A 1187 -22.06 48.17 -5.22
CA ARG A 1187 -23.23 47.31 -5.48
C ARG A 1187 -23.14 45.98 -4.73
N ILE A 1188 -21.96 45.34 -4.73
CA ILE A 1188 -21.72 44.09 -4.00
C ILE A 1188 -21.88 44.30 -2.49
N LEU A 1189 -21.31 45.37 -1.93
CA LEU A 1189 -21.48 45.73 -0.52
C LEU A 1189 -22.96 45.95 -0.17
N GLY A 1190 -23.72 46.60 -1.05
CA GLY A 1190 -25.16 46.79 -0.88
C GLY A 1190 -25.94 45.48 -0.94
N ALA A 1191 -25.57 44.55 -1.83
CA ALA A 1191 -26.23 43.26 -1.98
C ALA A 1191 -26.10 42.39 -0.72
N VAL A 1192 -24.94 42.40 -0.04
CA VAL A 1192 -24.73 41.66 1.22
C VAL A 1192 -25.64 42.17 2.36
N GLN A 1193 -26.16 43.39 2.26
CA GLN A 1193 -27.11 43.95 3.24
C GLN A 1193 -28.58 43.64 2.91
N GLN A 1194 -28.87 43.07 1.74
CA GLN A 1194 -30.24 42.75 1.31
C GLN A 1194 -30.54 41.30 1.68
N PRO A 1195 -31.39 41.01 2.68
CA PRO A 1195 -31.62 39.64 3.13
C PRO A 1195 -32.28 38.75 2.07
N ASP A 1196 -33.12 39.34 1.20
CA ASP A 1196 -33.96 38.61 0.24
C ASP A 1196 -33.31 38.45 -1.16
N ILE A 1197 -32.13 39.02 -1.41
CA ILE A 1197 -31.48 38.87 -2.71
C ILE A 1197 -31.18 37.39 -2.97
N LEU A 1198 -31.51 36.91 -4.16
CA LEU A 1198 -31.20 35.54 -4.58
C LEU A 1198 -29.69 35.35 -4.74
N ILE A 1199 -29.19 34.18 -4.37
CA ILE A 1199 -27.76 33.89 -4.49
C ILE A 1199 -27.29 33.94 -5.94
N SER A 1200 -28.15 33.57 -6.90
CA SER A 1200 -27.82 33.70 -8.33
C SER A 1200 -27.54 35.15 -8.76
N ASP A 1201 -28.33 36.09 -8.25
CA ASP A 1201 -28.18 37.51 -8.56
C ASP A 1201 -26.94 38.09 -7.87
N PHE A 1202 -26.68 37.65 -6.63
CA PHE A 1202 -25.47 38.02 -5.92
C PHE A 1202 -24.20 37.55 -6.67
N ILE A 1203 -24.18 36.29 -7.14
CA ILE A 1203 -23.03 35.74 -7.88
C ILE A 1203 -22.85 36.40 -9.24
N ASP A 1204 -23.94 36.80 -9.90
CA ASP A 1204 -23.87 37.54 -11.17
C ASP A 1204 -23.16 38.90 -11.03
N LEU A 1205 -23.09 39.48 -9.82
CA LEU A 1205 -22.29 40.69 -9.57
C LEU A 1205 -20.77 40.47 -9.66
N PHE A 1206 -20.30 39.22 -9.55
CA PHE A 1206 -18.87 38.86 -9.60
C PHE A 1206 -18.43 38.37 -10.98
N ILE A 1207 -19.32 38.38 -11.97
CA ILE A 1207 -18.98 37.96 -13.33
C ILE A 1207 -18.57 39.19 -14.13
N PRO A 1208 -17.33 39.25 -14.64
CA PRO A 1208 -16.90 40.40 -15.43
C PRO A 1208 -17.81 40.50 -16.67
N PHE A 1209 -18.42 41.68 -16.89
CA PHE A 1209 -19.12 41.94 -18.14
C PHE A 1209 -18.13 41.67 -19.28
N SER A 1210 -18.51 40.79 -20.21
CA SER A 1210 -17.80 40.67 -21.48
C SER A 1210 -17.67 42.07 -22.05
N LYS A 1211 -16.46 42.65 -21.98
CA LYS A 1211 -16.06 43.70 -22.90
C LYS A 1211 -16.01 43.01 -24.25
N SER A 1212 -17.18 42.94 -24.89
CA SER A 1212 -17.33 42.49 -26.25
C SER A 1212 -16.36 43.27 -27.12
N LYS A 1213 -15.46 42.55 -27.81
CA LYS A 1213 -14.71 42.95 -29.00
C LYS A 1213 -14.14 44.38 -29.00
N ILE A 1214 -12.82 44.48 -28.81
CA ILE A 1214 -11.99 45.38 -29.62
C ILE A 1214 -10.93 44.52 -30.30
#